data_AF-A0A2E9BA77-F1
#
_entry.id   AF-A0A2E9BA77-F1
#
_cell.length_a   1.000
_cell.length_b   1.000
_cell.length_c   1.000
_cell.angle_alpha   90.00
_cell.angle_beta   90.00
_cell.angle_gamma   90.00
#
_symmetry.space_group_name_H-M   'P 1'
#
loop_
_entity.id
_entity.type
_entity.pdbx_description
1 polymer ?
#
loop_
_entity_poly.entity_id
_entity_poly.type
_entity_poly.pdbx_seq_one_letter_code
_entity_poly.pdbx_strand_id
1 'polypeptide(L)'
;MMVERRRSATLLVAFLSLSLLSMATLAAPMPYEGVDDGVPESWPDGSASYDNMVSMTQFGYRRIDTTANENARNWIAEELEGMGYEVERQNFTTNECNNCQNIVVTINGTLEDDWYVVGAHHDAICYLPIVGPLGGGTYPGCTSQGAYDDGTGSGSLLELARALSEWNGTPTHTWKLGWWDYEEWQGSGSSEGGGKGSLHFVEEQIPNGTNVTYINLDMFALNWPVPTPAASQATGCDEEFWTLYQFTSPVDDWSYYENEGLEVTEEMQSNAEWFQKHLKDINENLNHPEPWVSVIDDTKGNSDHYNFIMAGYTATWIRGQHQYIFEEGDTCEQTPKHAQTDTVTTINTLAGGRQNVESGLQTGLDIIATHALWDWDFNATNQTDDELDSQSSLGGLSFGSFSLVILAFGIAIIVFIILAPKMSDDESDTPLTRKDLGENNKFRDIWFVLFYLGFSMPFAFLGYWGRTLGMAEFGLDKYTVAAMFMVVQIPFFLRPVWAQPVDRMQNFPWGRRRSWMLYGTLGHLVLLMPLVLIDVGSQPWVWVAVLLLALVPRLFAEQAVAAMMAESVPQLGRANSMINLAYRGGGHLVILLMGWWVGGGGASPFISDGITNFASIQVVTFLMLLVVMASGIGITLMMKEGKPLPKAQQASPFPKGTPMISKVLAAMQTRTAWLVLLGCILLPLGDGFEAWFSAYLVEVQDMDGAQITLWWNVFAVINYLGLAGPWLSDIYGRKRTLRMYALGSVVCYLLLGTSMLVKLPGFVTLIIWVPTLVLTDWMMFTFITTWADVADPRLGGTHMSVFQTAQALSATFVMVGLGGLVLLATSDAYWLLFMLAAVGPALGWYIFSNLKLGDGELGSDPWAPPFISYSTSVILDAELEGDA
;
A
#
# COMPACT_ATOMS: atom_id res chain seq x y z
N MET A 1 -31.67 -30.25 25.86
CA MET A 1 -30.24 -29.93 26.08
C MET A 1 -29.26 -30.63 25.12
N MET A 2 -29.26 -31.96 24.92
CA MET A 2 -28.33 -32.60 23.95
C MET A 2 -28.61 -32.25 22.47
N VAL A 3 -29.86 -31.94 22.11
CA VAL A 3 -30.27 -31.64 20.73
C VAL A 3 -29.84 -30.23 20.27
N GLU A 4 -29.74 -29.26 21.19
CA GLU A 4 -29.22 -27.91 20.86
C GLU A 4 -27.70 -27.90 20.69
N ARG A 5 -26.97 -28.75 21.44
CA ARG A 5 -25.50 -28.89 21.32
C ARG A 5 -25.03 -29.43 19.96
N ARG A 6 -25.84 -30.24 19.27
CA ARG A 6 -25.51 -30.74 17.92
C ARG A 6 -25.66 -29.67 16.84
N ARG A 7 -26.63 -28.75 16.97
CA ARG A 7 -26.96 -27.74 15.93
C ARG A 7 -25.87 -26.67 15.76
N SER A 8 -25.19 -26.29 16.83
CA SER A 8 -24.08 -25.31 16.77
C SER A 8 -22.83 -25.88 16.10
N ALA A 9 -22.52 -27.16 16.31
CA ALA A 9 -21.45 -27.86 15.57
C ALA A 9 -21.81 -28.00 14.09
N THR A 10 -23.08 -28.27 13.77
CA THR A 10 -23.56 -28.29 12.37
C THR A 10 -23.49 -26.91 11.72
N LEU A 11 -23.77 -25.82 12.44
CA LEU A 11 -23.62 -24.44 11.93
C LEU A 11 -22.15 -24.08 11.72
N LEU A 12 -21.27 -24.38 12.67
CA LEU A 12 -19.83 -24.13 12.52
C LEU A 12 -19.24 -24.93 11.35
N VAL A 13 -19.61 -26.20 11.22
CA VAL A 13 -19.20 -27.07 10.09
C VAL A 13 -19.81 -26.59 8.78
N ALA A 14 -21.09 -26.19 8.76
CA ALA A 14 -21.74 -25.64 7.57
C ALA A 14 -21.16 -24.30 7.12
N PHE A 15 -20.73 -23.44 8.06
CA PHE A 15 -20.03 -22.21 7.74
C PHE A 15 -18.61 -22.48 7.27
N LEU A 16 -17.87 -23.39 7.91
CA LEU A 16 -16.55 -23.83 7.43
C LEU A 16 -16.64 -24.42 6.01
N SER A 17 -17.67 -25.22 5.73
CA SER A 17 -17.88 -25.77 4.40
C SER A 17 -18.45 -24.76 3.41
N LEU A 18 -19.23 -23.75 3.82
CA LEU A 18 -19.58 -22.61 2.94
C LEU A 18 -18.36 -21.76 2.59
N SER A 19 -17.44 -21.51 3.54
CA SER A 19 -16.19 -20.80 3.30
C SER A 19 -15.22 -21.59 2.42
N LEU A 20 -15.22 -22.92 2.53
CA LEU A 20 -14.47 -23.81 1.63
C LEU A 20 -15.15 -23.92 0.25
N LEU A 21 -16.48 -23.87 0.17
CA LEU A 21 -17.22 -23.84 -1.10
C LEU A 21 -17.08 -22.50 -1.83
N SER A 22 -16.96 -21.36 -1.13
CA SER A 22 -16.69 -20.07 -1.79
C SER A 22 -15.32 -20.06 -2.49
N MET A 23 -14.34 -20.84 -2.01
CA MET A 23 -13.08 -21.06 -2.74
C MET A 23 -13.26 -21.89 -4.01
N ALA A 24 -14.28 -22.76 -4.08
CA ALA A 24 -14.53 -23.63 -5.22
C ALA A 24 -15.49 -23.02 -6.26
N THR A 25 -16.41 -22.12 -5.85
CA THR A 25 -17.37 -21.46 -6.77
C THR A 25 -16.89 -20.13 -7.33
N LEU A 26 -15.82 -19.54 -6.78
CA LEU A 26 -15.11 -18.40 -7.38
C LEU A 26 -14.03 -18.85 -8.40
N ALA A 27 -13.80 -20.15 -8.52
CA ALA A 27 -12.92 -20.79 -9.51
C ALA A 27 -13.69 -21.36 -10.71
N ALA A 28 -14.80 -20.72 -11.11
CA ALA A 28 -15.49 -21.04 -12.36
C ALA A 28 -14.98 -20.08 -13.45
N PRO A 29 -14.34 -20.57 -14.53
CA PRO A 29 -13.98 -19.72 -15.65
C PRO A 29 -15.28 -19.23 -16.29
N MET A 30 -15.53 -17.93 -16.20
CA MET A 30 -16.52 -17.28 -17.05
C MET A 30 -15.93 -17.22 -18.47
N PRO A 31 -16.73 -17.49 -19.53
CA PRO A 31 -16.27 -17.27 -20.89
C PRO A 31 -16.05 -15.77 -21.06
N TYR A 32 -14.79 -15.40 -21.25
CA TYR A 32 -14.31 -14.05 -21.50
C TYR A 32 -14.54 -13.71 -22.97
N GLU A 33 -15.48 -12.80 -23.23
CA GLU A 33 -15.35 -11.88 -24.36
C GLU A 33 -14.80 -10.59 -23.73
N GLY A 34 -13.48 -10.47 -23.74
CA GLY A 34 -12.76 -9.30 -23.25
C GLY A 34 -12.88 -8.14 -24.21
N VAL A 35 -13.18 -6.98 -23.66
CA VAL A 35 -12.76 -5.71 -24.23
C VAL A 35 -11.34 -5.49 -23.72
N ASP A 36 -10.40 -5.31 -24.65
CA ASP A 36 -8.96 -5.22 -24.45
C ASP A 36 -8.60 -3.79 -23.99
N ASP A 37 -8.18 -3.62 -22.74
CA ASP A 37 -7.78 -2.32 -22.19
C ASP A 37 -6.28 -2.08 -22.46
N GLY A 38 -5.92 -2.00 -23.76
CA GLY A 38 -4.74 -1.37 -24.38
C GLY A 38 -3.44 -1.08 -23.60
N VAL A 39 -2.98 -1.91 -22.68
CA VAL A 39 -1.60 -1.89 -22.17
C VAL A 39 -0.90 -3.16 -22.66
N PRO A 40 0.26 -3.05 -23.32
CA PRO A 40 0.93 -4.21 -23.88
C PRO A 40 1.53 -5.10 -22.79
N GLU A 41 1.45 -6.42 -22.96
CA GLU A 41 1.99 -7.42 -22.01
C GLU A 41 3.53 -7.30 -21.82
N SER A 42 4.24 -6.63 -22.72
CA SER A 42 5.68 -6.41 -22.66
C SER A 42 6.03 -4.95 -22.34
N TRP A 43 6.99 -4.76 -21.44
CA TRP A 43 7.55 -3.44 -21.10
C TRP A 43 9.08 -3.53 -21.11
N PRO A 44 9.82 -2.44 -21.43
CA PRO A 44 11.28 -2.48 -21.40
C PRO A 44 11.84 -2.64 -19.98
N ASP A 45 12.86 -3.49 -19.82
CA ASP A 45 13.49 -3.82 -18.54
C ASP A 45 14.93 -3.28 -18.44
N GLY A 46 15.21 -2.53 -17.38
CA GLY A 46 16.54 -2.02 -17.04
C GLY A 46 17.60 -3.13 -16.92
N SER A 47 17.23 -4.35 -16.52
CA SER A 47 18.16 -5.49 -16.49
C SER A 47 18.55 -5.98 -17.88
N ALA A 48 17.59 -6.02 -18.81
CA ALA A 48 17.85 -6.38 -20.20
C ALA A 48 18.66 -5.29 -20.92
N SER A 49 18.35 -4.01 -20.70
CA SER A 49 19.17 -2.88 -21.16
C SER A 49 20.61 -2.97 -20.64
N TYR A 50 20.79 -3.30 -19.36
CA TYR A 50 22.11 -3.52 -18.78
C TYR A 50 22.87 -4.66 -19.50
N ASP A 51 22.23 -5.79 -19.76
CA ASP A 51 22.87 -6.92 -20.44
C ASP A 51 23.19 -6.61 -21.91
N ASN A 52 22.37 -5.78 -22.58
CA ASN A 52 22.67 -5.23 -23.91
C ASN A 52 23.91 -4.32 -23.88
N MET A 53 23.99 -3.39 -22.93
CA MET A 53 25.18 -2.56 -22.70
C MET A 53 26.42 -3.45 -22.47
N VAL A 54 26.32 -4.46 -21.60
CA VAL A 54 27.43 -5.39 -21.33
C VAL A 54 27.85 -6.11 -22.61
N SER A 55 26.91 -6.58 -23.42
CA SER A 55 27.19 -7.25 -24.70
C SER A 55 27.95 -6.33 -25.66
N MET A 56 27.49 -5.08 -25.79
CA MET A 56 28.13 -4.06 -26.62
C MET A 56 29.56 -3.73 -26.16
N THR A 57 29.83 -3.77 -24.85
CA THR A 57 31.19 -3.55 -24.30
C THR A 57 32.18 -4.69 -24.60
N GLN A 58 31.69 -5.89 -24.96
CA GLN A 58 32.56 -7.03 -25.28
C GLN A 58 33.27 -6.89 -26.63
N PHE A 59 32.78 -6.03 -27.53
CA PHE A 59 33.44 -5.75 -28.81
C PHE A 59 34.70 -4.88 -28.65
N GLY A 60 34.90 -4.27 -27.48
CA GLY A 60 36.05 -3.43 -27.16
C GLY A 60 35.80 -1.94 -27.42
N TYR A 61 36.87 -1.18 -27.62
CA TYR A 61 36.81 0.27 -27.82
C TYR A 61 36.22 0.62 -29.20
N ARG A 62 34.95 1.06 -29.23
CA ARG A 62 34.13 1.29 -30.44
C ARG A 62 34.41 2.63 -31.13
N ARG A 63 35.68 3.01 -31.30
CA ARG A 63 36.02 4.18 -32.11
C ARG A 63 35.58 3.97 -33.56
N ILE A 64 35.12 5.03 -34.23
CA ILE A 64 34.76 5.02 -35.66
C ILE A 64 35.85 4.35 -36.53
N ASP A 65 35.44 3.75 -37.65
CA ASP A 65 36.33 3.08 -38.61
C ASP A 65 37.21 1.95 -37.99
N THR A 66 36.82 1.42 -36.83
CA THR A 66 37.47 0.24 -36.22
C THR A 66 36.61 -1.00 -36.31
N THR A 67 37.24 -2.18 -36.29
CA THR A 67 36.53 -3.46 -36.26
C THR A 67 35.61 -3.60 -35.04
N ALA A 68 35.91 -2.95 -33.91
CA ALA A 68 35.05 -2.97 -32.74
C ALA A 68 33.72 -2.23 -32.98
N ASN A 69 33.79 -1.05 -33.60
CA ASN A 69 32.61 -0.27 -34.01
C ASN A 69 31.79 -1.02 -35.08
N GLU A 70 32.47 -1.57 -36.11
CA GLU A 70 31.81 -2.38 -37.15
C GLU A 70 31.10 -3.61 -36.56
N ASN A 71 31.72 -4.33 -35.63
CA ASN A 71 31.11 -5.48 -34.98
C ASN A 71 29.91 -5.08 -34.11
N ALA A 72 30.00 -3.96 -33.40
CA ALA A 72 28.91 -3.47 -32.55
C ALA A 72 27.68 -3.10 -33.36
N ARG A 73 27.82 -2.31 -34.44
CA ARG A 73 26.67 -1.96 -35.30
C ARG A 73 26.10 -3.15 -36.05
N ASN A 74 26.94 -4.12 -36.42
CA ASN A 74 26.46 -5.37 -37.04
C ASN A 74 25.66 -6.21 -36.05
N TRP A 75 26.12 -6.30 -34.81
CA TRP A 75 25.39 -6.99 -33.75
C TRP A 75 24.04 -6.32 -33.47
N ILE A 76 23.99 -4.99 -33.34
CA ILE A 76 22.72 -4.25 -33.16
C ILE A 76 21.72 -4.59 -34.28
N ALA A 77 22.16 -4.54 -35.53
CA ALA A 77 21.32 -4.88 -36.66
C ALA A 77 20.88 -6.36 -36.67
N GLU A 78 21.75 -7.30 -36.29
CA GLU A 78 21.40 -8.73 -36.17
C GLU A 78 20.33 -8.97 -35.09
N GLU A 79 20.42 -8.29 -33.94
CA GLU A 79 19.41 -8.37 -32.87
C GLU A 79 18.06 -7.80 -33.35
N LEU A 80 18.07 -6.64 -34.03
CA LEU A 80 16.86 -6.00 -34.56
C LEU A 80 16.18 -6.85 -35.66
N GLU A 81 16.96 -7.43 -36.58
CA GLU A 81 16.45 -8.39 -37.56
C GLU A 81 15.87 -9.63 -36.86
N GLY A 82 16.49 -10.08 -35.77
CA GLY A 82 16.01 -11.16 -34.91
C GLY A 82 14.67 -10.85 -34.23
N MET A 83 14.41 -9.59 -33.90
CA MET A 83 13.14 -9.08 -33.37
C MET A 83 12.06 -8.91 -34.46
N GLY A 84 12.42 -9.07 -35.75
CA GLY A 84 11.51 -8.99 -36.88
C GLY A 84 11.42 -7.62 -37.56
N TYR A 85 12.31 -6.69 -37.21
CA TYR A 85 12.39 -5.39 -37.85
C TYR A 85 13.07 -5.44 -39.23
N GLU A 86 12.64 -4.55 -40.12
CA GLU A 86 13.41 -4.21 -41.32
C GLU A 86 14.44 -3.14 -40.95
N VAL A 87 15.72 -3.51 -41.04
CA VAL A 87 16.83 -2.63 -40.63
C VAL A 87 17.34 -1.82 -41.82
N GLU A 88 17.24 -0.51 -41.72
CA GLU A 88 17.80 0.46 -42.66
C GLU A 88 19.25 0.76 -42.28
N ARG A 89 20.19 0.39 -43.16
CA ARG A 89 21.62 0.71 -43.00
C ARG A 89 21.97 1.92 -43.85
N GLN A 90 22.20 3.06 -43.22
CA GLN A 90 22.49 4.32 -43.90
C GLN A 90 24.00 4.56 -43.95
N ASN A 91 24.61 4.27 -45.09
CA ASN A 91 26.06 4.43 -45.27
C ASN A 91 26.41 5.87 -45.64
N PHE A 92 27.42 6.42 -44.99
CA PHE A 92 27.96 7.73 -45.32
C PHE A 92 29.48 7.77 -45.14
N THR A 93 30.11 8.80 -45.73
CA THR A 93 31.55 9.02 -45.65
C THR A 93 31.82 10.46 -45.31
N THR A 94 32.82 10.71 -44.48
CA THR A 94 33.26 12.03 -44.06
C THR A 94 34.77 12.19 -44.32
N ASN A 95 35.39 13.28 -43.87
CA ASN A 95 36.84 13.43 -44.03
C ASN A 95 37.64 12.49 -43.12
N GLU A 96 37.07 12.10 -41.98
CA GLU A 96 37.71 11.24 -40.97
C GLU A 96 37.15 9.81 -40.95
N CYS A 97 36.02 9.53 -41.62
CA CYS A 97 35.38 8.21 -41.62
C CYS A 97 35.04 7.73 -43.04
N ASN A 98 35.55 6.56 -43.43
CA ASN A 98 35.30 5.96 -44.74
C ASN A 98 34.24 4.86 -44.72
N ASN A 99 33.91 4.33 -43.55
CA ASN A 99 32.98 3.23 -43.39
C ASN A 99 31.96 3.53 -42.28
N CYS A 100 31.43 4.76 -42.24
CA CYS A 100 30.41 5.14 -41.27
C CYS A 100 29.03 4.66 -41.70
N GLN A 101 28.22 4.20 -40.74
CA GLN A 101 26.90 3.65 -41.03
C GLN A 101 25.96 3.80 -39.85
N ASN A 102 24.87 4.55 -40.02
CA ASN A 102 23.77 4.52 -39.06
C ASN A 102 22.93 3.25 -39.24
N ILE A 103 22.31 2.81 -38.15
CA ILE A 103 21.31 1.74 -38.13
C ILE A 103 19.98 2.37 -37.73
N VAL A 104 18.95 2.25 -38.56
CA VAL A 104 17.63 2.82 -38.28
C VAL A 104 16.55 1.77 -38.48
N VAL A 105 15.54 1.81 -37.62
CA VAL A 105 14.34 1.00 -37.74
C VAL A 105 13.13 1.92 -37.77
N THR A 106 12.18 1.61 -38.65
CA THR A 106 10.92 2.36 -38.79
C THR A 106 9.75 1.51 -38.29
N ILE A 107 8.97 2.04 -37.35
CA ILE A 107 7.68 1.52 -36.91
C ILE A 107 6.62 2.47 -37.47
N ASN A 108 5.85 2.00 -38.45
CA ASN A 108 4.88 2.84 -39.14
C ASN A 108 3.71 3.21 -38.22
N GLY A 109 3.42 4.50 -38.16
CA GLY A 109 2.23 5.03 -37.49
C GLY A 109 1.10 5.34 -38.47
N THR A 110 0.00 5.88 -37.94
CA THR A 110 -1.13 6.36 -38.75
C THR A 110 -0.83 7.68 -39.48
N LEU A 111 0.07 8.51 -38.92
CA LEU A 111 0.55 9.75 -39.50
C LEU A 111 1.92 9.51 -40.17
N GLU A 112 1.97 9.64 -41.49
CA GLU A 112 3.18 9.40 -42.28
C GLU A 112 4.19 10.58 -42.21
N ASP A 113 3.71 11.80 -41.99
CA ASP A 113 4.50 13.04 -42.01
C ASP A 113 4.80 13.62 -40.59
N ASP A 114 4.44 12.91 -39.51
CA ASP A 114 4.76 13.28 -38.13
C ASP A 114 5.55 12.15 -37.45
N TRP A 115 6.80 12.42 -37.08
CA TRP A 115 7.73 11.40 -36.59
C TRP A 115 8.17 11.62 -35.14
N TYR A 116 8.22 10.52 -34.39
CA TYR A 116 8.95 10.43 -33.13
C TYR A 116 10.24 9.65 -33.34
N VAL A 117 11.37 10.33 -33.15
CA VAL A 117 12.69 9.74 -33.37
C VAL A 117 13.35 9.55 -32.01
N VAL A 118 13.71 8.31 -31.68
CA VAL A 118 14.50 7.99 -30.48
C VAL A 118 15.88 7.54 -30.93
N GLY A 119 16.91 8.21 -30.45
CA GLY A 119 18.28 7.99 -30.90
C GLY A 119 19.26 7.72 -29.77
N ALA A 120 20.33 7.01 -30.11
CA ALA A 120 21.54 6.82 -29.32
C ALA A 120 22.71 6.68 -30.29
N HIS A 121 23.94 6.93 -29.85
CA HIS A 121 25.15 6.65 -30.62
C HIS A 121 25.84 5.37 -30.21
N HIS A 122 26.44 4.68 -31.17
CA HIS A 122 27.10 3.39 -30.93
C HIS A 122 28.63 3.48 -30.94
N ASP A 123 29.19 4.60 -31.43
CA ASP A 123 30.62 4.88 -31.33
C ASP A 123 31.01 5.42 -29.95
N ALA A 124 32.28 5.27 -29.59
CA ALA A 124 32.82 5.77 -28.33
C ALA A 124 34.25 6.28 -28.53
N ILE A 125 34.64 7.29 -27.75
CA ILE A 125 35.95 7.92 -27.83
C ILE A 125 36.56 8.14 -26.44
N CYS A 126 37.88 8.35 -26.40
CA CYS A 126 38.60 8.58 -25.15
C CYS A 126 39.70 9.62 -25.33
N TYR A 127 39.63 10.69 -24.54
CA TYR A 127 40.50 11.87 -24.64
C TYR A 127 41.49 11.97 -23.50
N LEU A 128 42.67 12.49 -23.81
CA LEU A 128 43.65 12.95 -22.82
C LEU A 128 43.05 14.11 -22.02
N PRO A 129 43.16 14.09 -20.67
CA PRO A 129 42.70 15.17 -19.81
C PRO A 129 43.23 16.53 -20.29
N ILE A 130 42.37 17.56 -20.22
CA ILE A 130 42.70 18.93 -20.63
C ILE A 130 43.56 19.60 -19.55
N VAL A 131 44.74 19.06 -19.28
CA VAL A 131 45.71 19.60 -18.32
C VAL A 131 47.06 19.72 -19.03
N GLY A 132 47.19 20.75 -19.86
CA GLY A 132 48.42 21.10 -20.57
C GLY A 132 48.30 21.14 -22.10
N PRO A 133 49.42 21.36 -22.83
CA PRO A 133 49.43 21.61 -24.28
C PRO A 133 49.07 20.41 -25.17
N LEU A 134 48.70 19.27 -24.57
CA LEU A 134 48.27 18.03 -25.24
C LEU A 134 46.81 17.66 -24.92
N GLY A 135 46.06 18.55 -24.26
CA GLY A 135 44.66 18.34 -23.91
C GLY A 135 43.78 18.15 -25.15
N GLY A 136 42.82 17.24 -25.07
CA GLY A 136 41.86 16.96 -26.15
C GLY A 136 42.39 16.05 -27.27
N GLY A 137 43.62 15.53 -27.18
CA GLY A 137 44.10 14.46 -28.07
C GLY A 137 43.53 13.10 -27.65
N THR A 138 43.42 12.13 -28.57
CA THR A 138 42.94 10.78 -28.24
C THR A 138 44.03 9.95 -27.53
N TYR A 139 43.64 9.06 -26.61
CA TYR A 139 44.57 8.17 -25.91
C TYR A 139 45.14 7.09 -26.85
N PRO A 140 46.47 7.03 -27.07
CA PRO A 140 47.08 5.91 -27.79
C PRO A 140 46.96 4.63 -26.97
N GLY A 141 46.27 3.62 -27.51
CA GLY A 141 46.03 2.35 -26.79
C GLY A 141 44.97 2.43 -25.70
N CYS A 142 43.90 3.19 -25.95
CA CYS A 142 42.76 3.30 -25.06
C CYS A 142 42.20 1.92 -24.63
N THR A 143 41.82 1.81 -23.35
CA THR A 143 41.17 0.64 -22.74
C THR A 143 39.68 0.85 -22.44
N SER A 144 39.11 1.98 -22.87
CA SER A 144 37.68 2.25 -22.73
C SER A 144 36.86 1.18 -23.44
N GLN A 145 35.76 0.81 -22.81
CA GLN A 145 34.73 -0.05 -23.39
C GLN A 145 33.52 0.77 -23.90
N GLY A 146 33.52 2.09 -23.68
CA GLY A 146 32.37 2.95 -23.94
C GLY A 146 31.13 2.50 -23.19
N ALA A 147 31.25 2.08 -21.93
CA ALA A 147 30.10 1.55 -21.22
C ALA A 147 29.11 2.68 -20.90
N TYR A 148 29.61 3.84 -20.48
CA TYR A 148 28.83 5.04 -20.19
C TYR A 148 28.90 6.06 -21.33
N ASP A 149 29.97 6.03 -22.15
CA ASP A 149 30.07 6.67 -23.46
C ASP A 149 29.19 5.90 -24.47
N ASP A 150 27.91 6.07 -24.19
CA ASP A 150 26.70 5.62 -24.84
C ASP A 150 26.49 4.12 -25.11
N GLY A 151 27.21 3.29 -24.37
CA GLY A 151 26.81 1.90 -24.16
C GLY A 151 25.44 1.79 -23.47
N THR A 152 25.14 2.69 -22.53
CA THR A 152 23.88 2.70 -21.79
C THR A 152 22.69 3.15 -22.63
N GLY A 153 22.83 4.18 -23.48
CA GLY A 153 21.75 4.60 -24.38
C GLY A 153 21.52 3.61 -25.51
N SER A 154 22.58 3.16 -26.20
CA SER A 154 22.46 2.13 -27.24
C SER A 154 21.85 0.82 -26.74
N GLY A 155 22.23 0.37 -25.53
CA GLY A 155 21.66 -0.83 -24.91
C GLY A 155 20.20 -0.67 -24.50
N SER A 156 19.82 0.54 -24.07
CA SER A 156 18.44 0.90 -23.73
C SER A 156 17.55 1.00 -24.96
N LEU A 157 18.04 1.61 -26.04
CA LEU A 157 17.30 1.70 -27.30
C LEU A 157 17.02 0.30 -27.88
N LEU A 158 17.94 -0.65 -27.69
CA LEU A 158 17.75 -2.03 -28.14
C LEU A 158 16.69 -2.76 -27.32
N GLU A 159 16.64 -2.51 -26.01
CA GLU A 159 15.58 -3.05 -25.15
C GLU A 159 14.22 -2.40 -25.43
N LEU A 160 14.19 -1.10 -25.72
CA LEU A 160 12.98 -0.42 -26.16
C LEU A 160 12.47 -1.03 -27.48
N ALA A 161 13.37 -1.26 -28.45
CA ALA A 161 13.01 -1.92 -29.70
C ALA A 161 12.42 -3.31 -29.47
N ARG A 162 13.01 -4.11 -28.57
CA ARG A 162 12.47 -5.42 -28.19
C ARG A 162 11.05 -5.30 -27.63
N ALA A 163 10.85 -4.42 -26.64
CA ALA A 163 9.54 -4.23 -26.01
C ALA A 163 8.48 -3.81 -27.04
N LEU A 164 8.76 -2.79 -27.86
CA LEU A 164 7.85 -2.29 -28.89
C LEU A 164 7.54 -3.35 -29.98
N SER A 165 8.47 -4.27 -30.27
CA SER A 165 8.23 -5.35 -31.25
C SER A 165 7.17 -6.36 -30.81
N GLU A 166 6.95 -6.43 -29.49
CA GLU A 166 5.97 -7.31 -28.86
C GLU A 166 4.62 -6.61 -28.62
N TRP A 167 4.52 -5.29 -28.91
CA TRP A 167 3.28 -4.51 -28.74
C TRP A 167 2.32 -4.77 -29.90
N ASN A 168 1.10 -5.18 -29.59
CA ASN A 168 0.04 -5.38 -30.57
C ASN A 168 -0.75 -4.08 -30.77
N GLY A 169 -0.37 -3.25 -31.73
CA GLY A 169 -1.12 -2.03 -32.05
C GLY A 169 -0.46 -1.23 -33.15
N THR A 170 -0.96 -0.02 -33.39
CA THR A 170 -0.32 0.92 -34.33
C THR A 170 -0.16 2.27 -33.63
N PRO A 171 1.05 2.84 -33.57
CA PRO A 171 1.23 4.18 -33.03
C PRO A 171 0.54 5.23 -33.90
N THR A 172 0.18 6.35 -33.30
CA THR A 172 -0.39 7.48 -34.03
C THR A 172 0.69 8.10 -34.91
N HIS A 173 1.88 8.37 -34.34
CA HIS A 173 3.04 8.92 -35.03
C HIS A 173 3.93 7.81 -35.58
N THR A 174 4.71 8.10 -36.62
CA THR A 174 5.72 7.15 -37.11
C THR A 174 6.94 7.18 -36.21
N TRP A 175 7.31 6.04 -35.63
CA TRP A 175 8.47 5.93 -34.74
C TRP A 175 9.71 5.50 -35.52
N LYS A 176 10.82 6.19 -35.28
CA LYS A 176 12.14 5.78 -35.79
C LYS A 176 13.11 5.58 -34.64
N LEU A 177 13.71 4.40 -34.58
CA LEU A 177 14.74 4.06 -33.60
C LEU A 177 16.10 4.09 -34.32
N GLY A 178 16.98 5.00 -33.94
CA GLY A 178 18.22 5.29 -34.65
C GLY A 178 19.47 5.09 -33.79
N TRP A 179 20.43 4.33 -34.31
CA TRP A 179 21.79 4.26 -33.78
C TRP A 179 22.73 5.02 -34.70
N TRP A 180 23.29 6.11 -34.19
CA TRP A 180 24.14 7.03 -34.92
C TRP A 180 25.61 6.62 -34.84
N ASP A 181 26.29 6.65 -35.98
CA ASP A 181 27.74 6.46 -36.06
C ASP A 181 28.43 7.81 -36.14
N TYR A 182 29.66 7.91 -35.64
CA TYR A 182 30.41 9.16 -35.60
C TYR A 182 29.63 10.33 -34.97
N GLU A 183 29.02 10.09 -33.81
CA GLU A 183 28.55 11.19 -32.97
C GLU A 183 29.70 11.80 -32.17
N GLU A 184 30.67 10.98 -31.78
CA GLU A 184 31.76 11.47 -30.95
C GLU A 184 32.81 12.28 -31.72
N TRP A 185 33.29 13.36 -31.10
CA TRP A 185 34.37 14.16 -31.66
C TRP A 185 35.70 13.39 -31.69
N GLN A 186 36.44 13.42 -32.79
CA GLN A 186 37.65 12.58 -32.93
C GLN A 186 38.93 13.19 -32.31
N GLY A 187 38.76 14.19 -31.45
CA GLY A 187 39.83 14.89 -30.74
C GLY A 187 40.48 16.02 -31.53
N SER A 188 41.42 16.72 -30.90
CA SER A 188 42.02 17.98 -31.41
C SER A 188 42.80 17.87 -32.72
N GLY A 189 43.08 16.65 -33.19
CA GLY A 189 43.68 16.38 -34.49
C GLY A 189 42.68 16.19 -35.63
N SER A 190 41.37 16.13 -35.33
CA SER A 190 40.30 15.94 -36.30
C SER A 190 40.11 17.17 -37.18
N SER A 191 39.92 16.97 -38.48
CA SER A 191 39.59 18.04 -39.43
C SER A 191 38.11 18.45 -39.40
N GLU A 192 37.27 17.68 -38.70
CA GLU A 192 35.83 17.93 -38.55
C GLU A 192 35.31 17.66 -37.12
N GLY A 193 34.14 18.20 -36.80
CA GLY A 193 33.45 17.98 -35.51
C GLY A 193 32.86 16.58 -35.37
N GLY A 194 32.27 16.29 -34.20
CA GLY A 194 31.37 15.15 -34.01
C GLY A 194 30.00 15.38 -34.67
N GLY A 195 28.98 14.61 -34.28
CA GLY A 195 27.62 14.84 -34.74
C GLY A 195 27.32 14.38 -36.17
N LYS A 196 28.12 13.48 -36.77
CA LYS A 196 28.03 13.21 -38.21
C LYS A 196 26.93 12.24 -38.59
N GLY A 197 26.63 11.25 -37.75
CA GLY A 197 25.59 10.27 -38.00
C GLY A 197 24.19 10.88 -37.98
N SER A 198 23.85 11.58 -36.90
CA SER A 198 22.58 12.28 -36.77
C SER A 198 22.43 13.40 -37.79
N LEU A 199 23.50 14.14 -38.11
CA LEU A 199 23.46 15.16 -39.16
C LEU A 199 23.12 14.55 -40.53
N HIS A 200 23.74 13.41 -40.88
CA HIS A 200 23.41 12.70 -42.12
C HIS A 200 21.94 12.25 -42.13
N PHE A 201 21.40 11.77 -41.00
CA PHE A 201 19.99 11.42 -40.89
C PHE A 201 19.08 12.66 -41.11
N VAL A 202 19.37 13.75 -40.41
CA VAL A 202 18.59 14.98 -40.47
C VAL A 202 18.62 15.63 -41.85
N GLU A 203 19.78 15.68 -42.51
CA GLU A 203 19.93 16.34 -43.81
C GLU A 203 19.45 15.50 -44.99
N GLU A 204 19.60 14.17 -44.94
CA GLU A 204 19.38 13.30 -46.10
C GLU A 204 18.18 12.37 -45.97
N GLN A 205 17.70 12.08 -44.75
CA GLN A 205 16.71 11.02 -44.52
C GLN A 205 15.35 11.56 -44.07
N ILE A 206 15.27 12.77 -43.51
CA ILE A 206 13.99 13.40 -43.14
C ILE A 206 13.39 14.11 -44.38
N PRO A 207 12.21 13.69 -44.88
CA PRO A 207 11.56 14.34 -46.00
C PRO A 207 11.13 15.77 -45.67
N ASN A 208 11.18 16.65 -46.66
CA ASN A 208 10.76 18.04 -46.49
C ASN A 208 9.27 18.12 -46.13
N GLY A 209 8.96 18.85 -45.06
CA GLY A 209 7.60 19.00 -44.53
C GLY A 209 7.22 17.98 -43.44
N THR A 210 8.13 17.06 -43.09
CA THR A 210 7.95 16.14 -41.96
C THR A 210 8.21 16.88 -40.66
N ASN A 211 7.30 16.76 -39.71
CA ASN A 211 7.47 17.27 -38.36
C ASN A 211 8.12 16.19 -37.47
N VAL A 212 9.06 16.57 -36.61
CA VAL A 212 9.85 15.62 -35.83
C VAL A 212 9.97 16.06 -34.38
N THR A 213 9.75 15.12 -33.47
CA THR A 213 10.15 15.22 -32.06
C THR A 213 11.26 14.20 -31.78
N TYR A 214 12.40 14.67 -31.27
CA TYR A 214 13.59 13.85 -31.04
C TYR A 214 13.83 13.57 -29.54
N ILE A 215 14.16 12.33 -29.20
CA ILE A 215 14.54 11.90 -27.86
C ILE A 215 15.93 11.26 -27.94
N ASN A 216 16.93 11.94 -27.41
CA ASN A 216 18.29 11.41 -27.29
C ASN A 216 18.46 10.63 -25.98
N LEU A 217 18.97 9.41 -26.09
CA LEU A 217 19.38 8.54 -25.01
C LEU A 217 20.90 8.55 -24.92
N ASP A 218 21.48 9.38 -24.05
CA ASP A 218 22.94 9.42 -23.88
C ASP A 218 23.32 9.63 -22.41
N MET A 219 24.19 8.76 -21.89
CA MET A 219 24.77 8.80 -20.53
C MET A 219 23.75 8.91 -19.39
N PHE A 220 22.75 8.03 -19.35
CA PHE A 220 21.96 7.76 -18.14
C PHE A 220 22.27 6.35 -17.60
N ALA A 221 21.71 5.99 -16.45
CA ALA A 221 21.93 4.78 -15.61
C ALA A 221 22.54 5.07 -14.24
N LEU A 222 23.32 6.15 -14.15
CA LEU A 222 23.91 6.60 -12.88
C LEU A 222 23.03 7.61 -12.16
N ASN A 223 21.85 7.93 -12.66
CA ASN A 223 20.86 8.74 -11.95
C ASN A 223 20.29 8.03 -10.71
N TRP A 224 19.26 8.61 -10.08
CA TRP A 224 18.50 8.00 -8.99
C TRP A 224 18.30 6.48 -9.20
N PRO A 225 18.60 5.63 -8.18
CA PRO A 225 18.83 5.95 -6.77
C PRO A 225 20.31 6.12 -6.36
N VAL A 226 21.23 6.40 -7.29
CA VAL A 226 22.66 6.52 -6.95
C VAL A 226 22.94 7.83 -6.19
N PRO A 227 23.44 7.79 -4.93
CA PRO A 227 23.76 8.99 -4.17
C PRO A 227 24.98 9.71 -4.77
N THR A 228 24.96 11.04 -4.72
CA THR A 228 26.10 11.84 -5.14
C THR A 228 27.34 11.50 -4.30
N PRO A 229 28.50 11.18 -4.91
CA PRO A 229 29.71 10.88 -4.16
C PRO A 229 30.11 12.02 -3.21
N ALA A 230 30.53 11.66 -2.00
CA ALA A 230 30.95 12.64 -0.99
C ALA A 230 32.09 13.58 -1.46
N ALA A 231 32.91 13.11 -2.41
CA ALA A 231 33.95 13.94 -3.03
C ALA A 231 33.36 15.08 -3.88
N SER A 232 32.30 14.80 -4.65
CA SER A 232 31.57 15.81 -5.45
C SER A 232 30.80 16.78 -4.56
N GLN A 233 30.16 16.29 -3.49
CA GLN A 233 29.52 17.15 -2.49
C GLN A 233 30.53 18.06 -1.79
N ALA A 234 31.73 17.56 -1.48
CA ALA A 234 32.79 18.35 -0.86
C ALA A 234 33.37 19.43 -1.79
N THR A 235 33.21 19.30 -3.11
CA THR A 235 33.61 20.32 -4.09
C THR A 235 32.52 21.36 -4.35
N GLY A 236 31.29 21.15 -3.88
CA GLY A 236 30.18 22.10 -4.01
C GLY A 236 28.93 21.57 -4.71
N CYS A 237 28.82 20.25 -4.94
CA CYS A 237 27.63 19.67 -5.52
C CYS A 237 26.52 19.57 -4.47
N ASP A 238 25.42 20.30 -4.69
CA ASP A 238 24.29 20.36 -3.76
C ASP A 238 23.23 19.26 -4.01
N GLU A 239 23.45 18.39 -5.01
CA GLU A 239 22.58 17.26 -5.31
C GLU A 239 22.79 16.10 -4.31
N GLU A 240 21.71 15.60 -3.71
CA GLU A 240 21.75 14.43 -2.81
C GLU A 240 21.98 13.13 -3.60
N PHE A 241 21.37 13.04 -4.78
CA PHE A 241 21.46 11.95 -5.73
C PHE A 241 21.79 12.51 -7.11
N TRP A 242 22.41 11.71 -7.95
CA TRP A 242 22.63 12.08 -9.34
C TRP A 242 21.28 12.24 -10.07
N THR A 243 21.05 13.44 -10.59
CA THR A 243 19.79 13.80 -11.25
C THR A 243 19.74 13.28 -12.69
N LEU A 244 18.57 12.78 -13.11
CA LEU A 244 18.25 12.53 -14.52
C LEU A 244 17.67 13.81 -15.13
N TYR A 245 18.46 14.46 -15.99
CA TYR A 245 18.06 15.64 -16.73
C TYR A 245 17.43 15.26 -18.06
N GLN A 246 16.34 15.93 -18.41
CA GLN A 246 15.74 15.97 -19.74
C GLN A 246 15.98 17.39 -20.28
N PHE A 247 17.18 17.63 -20.81
CA PHE A 247 17.53 18.90 -21.44
C PHE A 247 16.73 19.03 -22.73
N THR A 248 15.73 19.88 -22.72
CA THR A 248 14.72 19.96 -23.77
C THR A 248 14.83 21.29 -24.48
N SER A 249 14.46 21.35 -25.76
CA SER A 249 14.43 22.60 -26.54
C SER A 249 13.92 23.77 -25.70
N PRO A 250 14.60 24.93 -25.72
CA PRO A 250 14.28 26.03 -24.83
C PRO A 250 12.86 26.54 -25.01
N VAL A 251 12.27 27.03 -23.92
CA VAL A 251 11.04 27.83 -24.00
C VAL A 251 11.40 29.31 -23.93
N ASP A 252 12.34 29.67 -23.05
CA ASP A 252 12.60 31.07 -22.71
C ASP A 252 13.87 31.64 -23.38
N ASP A 253 14.96 30.86 -23.47
CA ASP A 253 16.27 31.35 -23.95
C ASP A 253 16.83 30.52 -25.12
N TRP A 254 16.61 31.01 -26.33
CA TRP A 254 17.14 30.42 -27.56
C TRP A 254 18.47 31.05 -28.02
N SER A 255 19.06 31.95 -27.23
CA SER A 255 20.17 32.78 -27.69
C SER A 255 21.39 31.99 -28.17
N TYR A 256 21.63 30.81 -27.57
CA TYR A 256 22.68 29.88 -28.03
C TYR A 256 22.46 29.47 -29.50
N TYR A 257 21.27 28.96 -29.82
CA TYR A 257 20.91 28.48 -31.15
C TYR A 257 20.81 29.62 -32.18
N GLU A 258 20.28 30.77 -31.79
CA GLU A 258 20.24 31.97 -32.64
C GLU A 258 21.65 32.44 -33.02
N ASN A 259 22.61 32.39 -32.09
CA ASN A 259 24.00 32.74 -32.35
C ASN A 259 24.69 31.77 -33.33
N GLU A 260 24.29 30.50 -33.33
CA GLU A 260 24.74 29.48 -34.28
C GLU A 260 23.99 29.54 -35.63
N GLY A 261 23.03 30.46 -35.78
CA GLY A 261 22.39 30.79 -37.05
C GLY A 261 20.99 30.21 -37.26
N LEU A 262 20.37 29.65 -36.22
CA LEU A 262 18.98 29.18 -36.26
C LEU A 262 18.01 30.38 -36.23
N GLU A 263 17.04 30.41 -37.16
CA GLU A 263 15.93 31.37 -37.11
C GLU A 263 14.78 30.74 -36.32
N VAL A 264 14.57 31.21 -35.08
CA VAL A 264 13.55 30.65 -34.17
C VAL A 264 12.18 31.19 -34.53
N THR A 265 11.23 30.28 -34.76
CA THR A 265 9.85 30.61 -35.12
C THR A 265 8.91 30.47 -33.91
N GLU A 266 7.72 31.09 -33.99
CA GLU A 266 6.66 30.92 -32.97
C GLU A 266 6.22 29.44 -32.84
N GLU A 267 6.26 28.70 -33.95
CA GLU A 267 5.92 27.27 -33.97
C GLU A 267 6.94 26.43 -33.20
N MET A 268 8.24 26.70 -33.37
CA MET A 268 9.30 26.00 -32.61
C MET A 268 9.17 26.24 -31.10
N GLN A 269 8.85 27.47 -30.69
CA GLN A 269 8.60 27.80 -29.28
C GLN A 269 7.37 27.06 -28.74
N SER A 270 6.27 27.04 -29.50
CA SER A 270 5.07 26.31 -29.12
C SER A 270 5.31 24.80 -29.00
N ASN A 271 6.09 24.22 -29.91
CA ASN A 271 6.42 22.78 -29.88
C ASN A 271 7.32 22.45 -28.67
N ALA A 272 8.30 23.31 -28.36
CA ALA A 272 9.13 23.19 -27.17
C ALA A 272 8.30 23.28 -25.86
N GLU A 273 7.38 24.26 -25.77
CA GLU A 273 6.46 24.41 -24.65
C GLU A 273 5.58 23.16 -24.45
N TRP A 274 5.02 22.64 -25.54
CA TRP A 274 4.22 21.43 -25.52
C TRP A 274 5.05 20.24 -25.04
N PHE A 275 6.23 20.03 -25.61
CA PHE A 275 7.02 18.84 -25.32
C PHE A 275 7.57 18.84 -23.89
N GLN A 276 8.06 19.99 -23.39
CA GLN A 276 8.46 20.10 -22.00
C GLN A 276 7.32 19.81 -21.03
N LYS A 277 6.11 20.30 -21.34
CA LYS A 277 4.93 20.00 -20.54
C LYS A 277 4.59 18.51 -20.61
N HIS A 278 4.65 17.91 -21.80
CA HIS A 278 4.40 16.49 -22.02
C HIS A 278 5.34 15.61 -21.18
N LEU A 279 6.63 15.93 -21.16
CA LEU A 279 7.63 15.23 -20.35
C LEU A 279 7.39 15.42 -18.84
N LYS A 280 6.98 16.62 -18.40
CA LYS A 280 6.59 16.85 -16.99
C LYS A 280 5.38 16.01 -16.61
N ASP A 281 4.35 15.97 -17.46
CA ASP A 281 3.16 15.14 -17.25
C ASP A 281 3.54 13.63 -17.18
N ILE A 282 4.48 13.16 -18.01
CA ILE A 282 5.01 11.77 -17.94
C ILE A 282 5.70 11.52 -16.60
N ASN A 283 6.59 12.42 -16.16
CA ASN A 283 7.31 12.26 -14.89
C ASN A 283 6.38 12.31 -13.69
N GLU A 284 5.34 13.15 -13.72
CA GLU A 284 4.26 13.17 -12.73
C GLU A 284 3.49 11.84 -12.73
N ASN A 285 3.19 11.28 -13.91
CA ASN A 285 2.49 9.99 -14.04
C ASN A 285 3.30 8.82 -13.44
N LEU A 286 4.61 8.82 -13.68
CA LEU A 286 5.55 7.82 -13.16
C LEU A 286 5.88 8.02 -11.68
N ASN A 287 5.39 9.10 -11.05
CA ASN A 287 5.72 9.50 -9.68
C ASN A 287 7.24 9.63 -9.47
N HIS A 288 7.96 10.07 -10.50
CA HIS A 288 9.38 10.33 -10.37
C HIS A 288 9.61 11.47 -9.35
N PRO A 289 10.52 11.29 -8.38
CA PRO A 289 10.77 12.29 -7.36
C PRO A 289 11.49 13.51 -7.94
N GLU A 290 10.89 14.69 -7.81
CA GLU A 290 11.59 15.96 -8.02
C GLU A 290 12.46 16.30 -6.80
N PRO A 291 13.71 16.76 -6.96
CA PRO A 291 14.33 17.19 -8.22
C PRO A 291 15.16 16.11 -8.96
N TRP A 292 15.07 14.83 -8.57
CA TRP A 292 15.98 13.78 -9.06
C TRP A 292 15.69 13.32 -10.50
N VAL A 293 14.52 13.66 -11.05
CA VAL A 293 14.23 13.66 -12.48
C VAL A 293 13.69 15.04 -12.83
N SER A 294 14.31 15.73 -13.79
CA SER A 294 14.02 17.14 -14.07
C SER A 294 13.97 17.43 -15.56
N VAL A 295 13.00 18.24 -15.97
CA VAL A 295 12.86 18.76 -17.35
C VAL A 295 13.30 20.22 -17.34
N ILE A 296 14.34 20.54 -18.10
CA ILE A 296 14.98 21.87 -18.10
C ILE A 296 15.28 22.35 -19.51
N ASP A 297 15.37 23.68 -19.67
CA ASP A 297 15.77 24.32 -20.93
C ASP A 297 17.20 23.94 -21.29
N ASP A 298 17.40 23.48 -22.52
CA ASP A 298 18.71 23.27 -23.07
C ASP A 298 19.33 24.59 -23.55
N THR A 299 20.14 25.22 -22.71
CA THR A 299 20.84 26.45 -23.08
C THR A 299 22.14 26.19 -23.84
N LYS A 300 22.51 24.91 -24.07
CA LYS A 300 23.77 24.54 -24.72
C LYS A 300 23.78 23.08 -25.19
N GLY A 301 23.18 22.86 -26.35
CA GLY A 301 23.14 21.53 -26.96
C GLY A 301 24.51 21.02 -27.43
N ASN A 302 24.57 19.71 -27.65
CA ASN A 302 25.70 19.03 -28.26
C ASN A 302 25.22 17.88 -29.16
N SER A 303 26.10 17.44 -30.07
CA SER A 303 25.94 16.23 -30.89
C SER A 303 24.61 16.15 -31.65
N ASP A 304 23.92 15.02 -31.57
CA ASP A 304 22.63 14.73 -32.17
C ASP A 304 21.50 15.64 -31.68
N HIS A 305 21.36 15.85 -30.38
CA HIS A 305 20.37 16.77 -29.82
C HIS A 305 20.50 18.17 -30.45
N TYR A 306 21.73 18.67 -30.58
CA TYR A 306 22.02 19.93 -31.27
C TYR A 306 21.62 19.89 -32.75
N ASN A 307 21.94 18.82 -33.48
CA ASN A 307 21.64 18.71 -34.91
C ASN A 307 20.13 18.74 -35.20
N PHE A 308 19.31 18.06 -34.38
CA PHE A 308 17.85 18.10 -34.52
C PHE A 308 17.29 19.50 -34.25
N ILE A 309 17.76 20.19 -33.20
CA ILE A 309 17.31 21.56 -32.90
C ILE A 309 17.73 22.54 -34.00
N MET A 310 18.95 22.45 -34.50
CA MET A 310 19.44 23.31 -35.60
C MET A 310 18.70 23.08 -36.92
N ALA A 311 18.05 21.93 -37.10
CA ALA A 311 17.16 21.67 -38.22
C ALA A 311 15.71 22.13 -38.00
N GLY A 312 15.42 22.74 -36.85
CA GLY A 312 14.11 23.29 -36.51
C GLY A 312 13.18 22.32 -35.79
N TYR A 313 13.69 21.16 -35.35
CA TYR A 313 12.90 20.14 -34.65
C TYR A 313 12.99 20.28 -33.13
N THR A 314 11.92 19.86 -32.44
CA THR A 314 11.92 19.82 -30.98
C THR A 314 12.66 18.57 -30.51
N ALA A 315 13.54 18.72 -29.53
CA ALA A 315 14.36 17.64 -29.02
C ALA A 315 14.46 17.64 -27.49
N THR A 316 14.66 16.47 -26.90
CA THR A 316 15.08 16.31 -25.51
C THR A 316 16.29 15.38 -25.42
N TRP A 317 17.14 15.62 -24.44
CA TRP A 317 18.30 14.81 -24.13
C TRP A 317 18.19 14.26 -22.71
N ILE A 318 17.99 12.94 -22.63
CA ILE A 318 17.88 12.19 -21.38
C ILE A 318 19.28 11.81 -20.91
N ARG A 319 19.71 12.41 -19.79
CA ARG A 319 21.09 12.35 -19.33
C ARG A 319 21.24 12.37 -17.80
N GLY A 320 22.09 11.52 -17.25
CA GLY A 320 22.31 11.36 -15.81
C GLY A 320 23.37 12.23 -15.14
N GLN A 321 23.65 13.46 -15.61
CA GLN A 321 24.56 14.48 -14.99
C GLN A 321 24.77 15.71 -15.90
N HIS A 322 25.38 16.80 -15.41
CA HIS A 322 25.81 17.97 -16.20
C HIS A 322 27.06 17.69 -17.07
N GLN A 323 27.28 18.45 -18.15
CA GLN A 323 28.57 18.48 -18.87
C GLN A 323 29.26 19.81 -18.59
N TYR A 324 30.60 19.82 -18.54
CA TYR A 324 31.47 21.00 -18.50
C TYR A 324 31.84 21.57 -17.12
N ILE A 325 32.67 20.82 -16.39
CA ILE A 325 33.36 21.15 -15.13
C ILE A 325 34.13 22.49 -15.17
N PHE A 326 34.44 23.01 -16.36
CA PHE A 326 35.21 24.24 -16.56
C PHE A 326 34.41 25.42 -17.10
N GLU A 327 33.25 25.20 -17.72
CA GLU A 327 32.51 26.27 -18.41
C GLU A 327 31.28 26.72 -17.61
N GLU A 328 30.71 25.84 -16.77
CA GLU A 328 29.52 26.14 -15.94
C GLU A 328 29.86 26.35 -14.46
N GLY A 329 31.09 26.02 -14.04
CA GLY A 329 31.50 26.10 -12.63
C GLY A 329 30.78 25.10 -11.73
N ASP A 330 30.09 24.11 -12.31
CA ASP A 330 29.44 23.02 -11.60
C ASP A 330 30.45 21.97 -11.14
N THR A 331 30.27 21.49 -9.92
CA THR A 331 31.15 20.53 -9.25
C THR A 331 30.47 19.17 -9.05
N CYS A 332 29.25 18.99 -9.57
CA CYS A 332 28.54 17.72 -9.62
C CYS A 332 29.11 16.73 -10.66
N GLU A 333 29.85 17.20 -11.65
CA GLU A 333 30.35 16.37 -12.76
C GLU A 333 31.62 15.57 -12.42
N GLN A 334 31.49 14.24 -12.30
CA GLN A 334 32.61 13.28 -12.30
C GLN A 334 32.20 11.97 -12.99
N THR A 335 31.99 12.00 -14.31
CA THR A 335 31.65 10.79 -15.08
C THR A 335 32.89 10.07 -15.61
N PRO A 336 32.79 8.77 -15.91
CA PRO A 336 33.84 8.07 -16.63
C PRO A 336 33.84 8.36 -18.15
N LYS A 337 32.91 9.18 -18.69
CA LYS A 337 32.82 9.47 -20.14
C LYS A 337 34.17 9.94 -20.67
N HIS A 338 34.55 9.45 -21.84
CA HIS A 338 35.83 9.69 -22.48
C HIS A 338 37.09 9.32 -21.68
N ALA A 339 36.97 8.67 -20.53
CA ALA A 339 38.11 8.20 -19.75
C ALA A 339 38.48 6.77 -20.14
N GLN A 340 39.76 6.41 -19.95
CA GLN A 340 40.21 5.02 -20.12
C GLN A 340 39.52 4.05 -19.14
N THR A 341 38.96 4.59 -18.07
CA THR A 341 38.22 3.86 -17.03
C THR A 341 36.75 3.64 -17.39
N ASP A 342 36.26 4.12 -18.53
CA ASP A 342 34.87 3.83 -18.94
C ASP A 342 34.67 2.35 -19.25
N THR A 343 34.21 1.62 -18.24
CA THR A 343 34.05 0.16 -18.24
C THR A 343 32.84 -0.21 -17.42
N VAL A 344 32.27 -1.39 -17.68
CA VAL A 344 31.16 -1.95 -16.89
C VAL A 344 31.50 -2.00 -15.40
N THR A 345 32.77 -2.32 -15.08
CA THR A 345 33.25 -2.40 -13.70
C THR A 345 33.18 -1.03 -13.01
N THR A 346 33.58 0.03 -13.72
CA THR A 346 33.55 1.40 -13.19
C THR A 346 32.13 1.87 -12.95
N ILE A 347 31.22 1.67 -13.92
CA ILE A 347 29.80 2.06 -13.77
C ILE A 347 29.17 1.34 -12.57
N ASN A 348 29.34 0.02 -12.47
CA ASN A 348 28.86 -0.74 -11.31
C ASN A 348 29.42 -0.23 -9.98
N THR A 349 30.70 0.17 -9.99
CA THR A 349 31.35 0.69 -8.78
C THR A 349 30.79 2.05 -8.39
N LEU A 350 30.60 2.94 -9.37
CA LEU A 350 30.02 4.27 -9.15
C LEU A 350 28.57 4.19 -8.68
N ALA A 351 27.78 3.28 -9.25
CA ALA A 351 26.39 3.06 -8.86
C ALA A 351 26.23 2.37 -7.49
N GLY A 352 27.27 1.75 -6.96
CA GLY A 352 27.19 0.92 -5.75
C GLY A 352 26.68 -0.52 -6.00
N GLY A 353 26.62 -0.94 -7.25
CA GLY A 353 26.24 -2.30 -7.69
C GLY A 353 25.43 -2.30 -8.97
N ARG A 354 25.31 -3.47 -9.62
CA ARG A 354 24.51 -3.67 -10.85
C ARG A 354 23.05 -3.22 -10.68
N GLN A 355 22.41 -3.57 -9.56
CA GLN A 355 21.01 -3.24 -9.30
C GLN A 355 20.69 -1.74 -9.39
N ASN A 356 21.62 -0.89 -8.96
CA ASN A 356 21.42 0.55 -9.03
C ASN A 356 21.60 1.09 -10.46
N VAL A 357 22.48 0.47 -11.26
CA VAL A 357 22.59 0.75 -12.71
C VAL A 357 21.30 0.38 -13.43
N GLU A 358 20.77 -0.82 -13.15
CA GLU A 358 19.50 -1.30 -13.70
C GLU A 358 18.34 -0.38 -13.33
N SER A 359 18.29 0.10 -12.08
CA SER A 359 17.26 1.05 -11.62
C SER A 359 17.36 2.41 -12.31
N GLY A 360 18.58 2.92 -12.51
CA GLY A 360 18.80 4.16 -13.23
C GLY A 360 18.42 4.06 -14.71
N LEU A 361 18.71 2.91 -15.35
CA LEU A 361 18.28 2.59 -16.71
C LEU A 361 16.74 2.50 -16.81
N GLN A 362 16.10 1.81 -15.86
CA GLN A 362 14.64 1.70 -15.81
C GLN A 362 13.98 3.07 -15.76
N THR A 363 14.52 4.00 -14.97
CA THR A 363 13.98 5.38 -14.87
C THR A 363 13.91 6.07 -16.23
N GLY A 364 14.93 5.93 -17.07
CA GLY A 364 14.93 6.50 -18.42
C GLY A 364 14.02 5.75 -19.39
N LEU A 365 14.03 4.41 -19.33
CA LEU A 365 13.19 3.54 -20.15
C LEU A 365 11.70 3.81 -19.92
N ASP A 366 11.28 3.99 -18.66
CA ASP A 366 9.88 4.24 -18.31
C ASP A 366 9.37 5.54 -18.91
N ILE A 367 10.19 6.60 -18.98
CA ILE A 367 9.82 7.88 -19.60
C ILE A 367 9.48 7.66 -21.08
N ILE A 368 10.34 6.98 -21.81
CA ILE A 368 10.20 6.79 -23.27
C ILE A 368 9.09 5.79 -23.57
N ALA A 369 9.00 4.71 -22.81
CA ALA A 369 7.96 3.72 -22.96
C ALA A 369 6.57 4.30 -22.64
N THR A 370 6.47 5.20 -21.66
CA THR A 370 5.24 5.94 -21.38
C THR A 370 4.90 6.91 -22.51
N HIS A 371 5.90 7.60 -23.08
CA HIS A 371 5.71 8.42 -24.27
C HIS A 371 5.16 7.59 -25.45
N ALA A 372 5.71 6.39 -25.68
CA ALA A 372 5.23 5.46 -26.69
C ALA A 372 3.82 4.93 -26.40
N LEU A 373 3.55 4.55 -25.15
CA LEU A 373 2.24 4.05 -24.74
C LEU A 373 1.14 5.09 -24.97
N TRP A 374 1.40 6.37 -24.68
CA TRP A 374 0.44 7.45 -24.89
C TRP A 374 0.18 7.76 -26.37
N ASP A 375 1.08 7.32 -27.25
CA ASP A 375 0.94 7.44 -28.70
C ASP A 375 0.28 6.21 -29.36
N TRP A 376 0.20 5.08 -28.64
CA TRP A 376 -0.17 3.79 -29.20
C TRP A 376 -1.68 3.54 -29.20
N ASP A 377 -2.27 3.23 -30.36
CA ASP A 377 -3.64 2.76 -30.46
C ASP A 377 -3.69 1.22 -30.57
N PHE A 378 -4.13 0.59 -29.49
CA PHE A 378 -4.31 -0.87 -29.39
C PHE A 378 -5.64 -1.35 -30.01
N ASN A 379 -6.55 -0.43 -30.39
CA ASN A 379 -7.86 -0.74 -30.98
C ASN A 379 -7.95 -0.50 -32.50
N ALA A 380 -6.88 0.01 -33.14
CA ALA A 380 -6.84 0.41 -34.55
C ALA A 380 -7.18 -0.70 -35.56
N THR A 381 -7.27 -1.97 -35.15
CA THR A 381 -7.65 -3.06 -36.06
C THR A 381 -9.16 -3.15 -36.35
N ASN A 382 -10.03 -2.32 -35.76
CA ASN A 382 -11.49 -2.54 -35.85
C ASN A 382 -12.43 -1.34 -36.05
N GLN A 383 -11.99 -0.11 -36.30
CA GLN A 383 -12.95 1.02 -36.44
C GLN A 383 -12.68 1.93 -37.63
N THR A 384 -13.75 2.21 -38.39
CA THR A 384 -13.80 3.18 -39.49
C THR A 384 -14.23 4.56 -38.99
N ASP A 385 -13.31 5.52 -39.09
CA ASP A 385 -13.37 6.95 -39.46
C ASP A 385 -14.49 7.93 -39.04
N ASP A 386 -15.43 7.63 -38.14
CA ASP A 386 -16.43 8.65 -37.74
C ASP A 386 -16.74 8.61 -36.22
N GLU A 387 -15.78 8.96 -35.35
CA GLU A 387 -16.08 9.45 -33.98
C GLU A 387 -14.86 10.07 -33.26
N LEU A 388 -14.25 11.09 -33.85
CA LEU A 388 -13.20 11.92 -33.20
C LEU A 388 -13.75 13.32 -32.93
N ASP A 389 -14.50 13.47 -31.84
CA ASP A 389 -14.68 14.76 -31.14
C ASP A 389 -15.50 14.59 -29.84
N SER A 390 -14.92 13.95 -28.83
CA SER A 390 -15.16 14.33 -27.42
C SER A 390 -14.39 13.43 -26.46
N GLN A 391 -13.19 13.83 -26.02
CA GLN A 391 -12.76 13.59 -24.64
C GLN A 391 -11.48 14.36 -24.30
N SER A 392 -11.66 15.64 -24.00
CA SER A 392 -10.74 16.39 -23.14
C SER A 392 -11.33 16.45 -21.74
N SER A 393 -10.78 15.71 -20.76
CA SER A 393 -10.76 16.12 -19.35
C SER A 393 -10.07 15.11 -18.44
N LEU A 394 -9.09 15.62 -17.68
CA LEU A 394 -8.74 15.25 -16.30
C LEU A 394 -8.56 13.75 -15.98
N GLY A 395 -7.30 13.34 -15.89
CA GLY A 395 -6.90 12.08 -15.29
C GLY A 395 -7.38 11.93 -13.84
N GLY A 396 -7.70 10.68 -13.48
CA GLY A 396 -7.82 10.25 -12.08
C GLY A 396 -9.22 10.32 -11.46
N LEU A 397 -10.21 9.67 -12.09
CA LEU A 397 -11.40 9.02 -11.50
C LEU A 397 -12.52 9.07 -12.55
N SER A 398 -12.93 7.91 -13.08
CA SER A 398 -14.12 7.83 -13.94
C SER A 398 -15.32 8.50 -13.26
N PHE A 399 -16.01 9.40 -13.97
CA PHE A 399 -17.28 10.00 -13.56
C PHE A 399 -18.32 8.95 -13.09
N GLY A 400 -18.19 7.69 -13.52
CA GLY A 400 -19.00 6.56 -13.06
C GLY A 400 -18.82 6.24 -11.57
N SER A 401 -17.59 6.32 -11.05
CA SER A 401 -17.25 6.03 -9.65
C SER A 401 -17.88 7.06 -8.70
N PHE A 402 -17.90 8.32 -9.10
CA PHE A 402 -18.54 9.42 -8.36
C PHE A 402 -20.06 9.24 -8.27
N SER A 403 -20.69 8.82 -9.36
CA SER A 403 -22.15 8.59 -9.44
C SER A 403 -22.60 7.46 -8.52
N LEU A 404 -21.83 6.37 -8.43
CA LEU A 404 -22.17 5.19 -7.61
C LEU A 404 -22.07 5.46 -6.10
N VAL A 405 -21.04 6.18 -5.64
CA VAL A 405 -20.89 6.54 -4.22
C VAL A 405 -21.98 7.50 -3.78
N ILE A 406 -22.32 8.49 -4.61
CA ILE A 406 -23.42 9.44 -4.36
C ILE A 406 -24.79 8.74 -4.39
N LEU A 407 -24.99 7.75 -5.27
CA LEU A 407 -26.22 6.96 -5.32
C LEU A 407 -26.38 6.09 -4.07
N ALA A 408 -25.31 5.42 -3.62
CA ALA A 408 -25.31 4.64 -2.38
C ALA A 408 -25.61 5.52 -1.16
N PHE A 409 -25.05 6.73 -1.11
CA PHE A 409 -25.36 7.76 -0.11
C PHE A 409 -26.84 8.17 -0.13
N GLY A 410 -27.38 8.45 -1.32
CA GLY A 410 -28.79 8.74 -1.51
C GLY A 410 -29.69 7.63 -0.98
N ILE A 411 -29.37 6.37 -1.31
CA ILE A 411 -30.15 5.20 -0.86
C ILE A 411 -30.06 5.02 0.66
N ALA A 412 -28.88 5.12 1.27
CA ALA A 412 -28.72 4.95 2.72
C ALA A 412 -29.48 6.01 3.52
N ILE A 413 -29.43 7.27 3.08
CA ILE A 413 -30.18 8.37 3.67
C ILE A 413 -31.69 8.21 3.42
N ILE A 414 -32.09 7.83 2.21
CA ILE A 414 -33.50 7.57 1.87
C ILE A 414 -34.07 6.44 2.73
N VAL A 415 -33.32 5.35 2.92
CA VAL A 415 -33.72 4.25 3.83
C VAL A 415 -33.86 4.78 5.25
N PHE A 416 -32.90 5.56 5.75
CA PHE A 416 -32.95 6.10 7.10
C PHE A 416 -34.10 7.11 7.31
N ILE A 417 -34.36 7.99 6.35
CA ILE A 417 -35.41 9.02 6.43
C ILE A 417 -36.81 8.44 6.17
N ILE A 418 -36.96 7.46 5.27
CA ILE A 418 -38.27 6.94 4.87
C ILE A 418 -38.70 5.71 5.67
N LEU A 419 -37.79 4.76 5.95
CA LEU A 419 -38.13 3.52 6.66
C LEU A 419 -38.07 3.67 8.19
N ALA A 420 -37.11 4.44 8.73
CA ALA A 420 -36.97 4.56 10.20
C ALA A 420 -38.19 5.21 10.90
N PRO A 421 -38.89 6.20 10.32
CA PRO A 421 -40.14 6.73 10.90
C PRO A 421 -41.31 5.76 10.75
N LYS A 422 -41.43 5.04 9.62
CA LYS A 422 -42.50 4.05 9.42
C LYS A 422 -42.37 2.84 10.33
N MET A 423 -41.15 2.56 10.79
CA MET A 423 -40.85 1.47 11.71
C MET A 423 -40.77 1.92 13.16
N SER A 424 -41.14 3.16 13.56
CA SER A 424 -41.06 3.64 14.95
C SER A 424 -42.27 3.26 15.83
N ASP A 425 -43.45 3.03 15.24
CA ASP A 425 -44.65 2.63 15.99
C ASP A 425 -44.63 1.16 16.40
N ASP A 426 -44.68 0.90 17.71
CA ASP A 426 -44.81 -0.45 18.29
C ASP A 426 -46.24 -1.03 18.14
N GLU A 427 -47.23 -0.23 17.73
CA GLU A 427 -48.66 -0.59 17.69
C GLU A 427 -49.22 -0.86 16.29
N SER A 428 -48.45 -0.67 15.21
CA SER A 428 -48.98 -0.82 13.84
C SER A 428 -48.83 -2.24 13.28
N ASP A 429 -49.94 -2.80 12.77
CA ASP A 429 -50.05 -4.03 11.98
C ASP A 429 -49.30 -3.92 10.62
N THR A 430 -47.99 -3.69 10.67
CA THR A 430 -47.11 -3.73 9.49
C THR A 430 -46.46 -5.11 9.36
N PRO A 431 -46.20 -5.61 8.13
CA PRO A 431 -45.79 -6.99 7.87
C PRO A 431 -44.37 -7.39 8.38
N LEU A 432 -43.66 -6.50 9.09
CA LEU A 432 -42.34 -6.74 9.68
C LEU A 432 -42.42 -6.63 11.22
N THR A 433 -42.97 -7.65 11.88
CA THR A 433 -42.97 -7.78 13.35
C THR A 433 -41.54 -7.73 13.91
N ARG A 434 -41.25 -6.73 14.76
CA ARG A 434 -39.98 -6.59 15.49
C ARG A 434 -39.72 -7.82 16.39
N LYS A 435 -38.45 -8.20 16.58
CA LYS A 435 -38.06 -9.37 17.37
C LYS A 435 -37.27 -9.00 18.62
N ASP A 436 -37.67 -9.56 19.76
CA ASP A 436 -37.03 -9.36 21.06
C ASP A 436 -35.71 -10.15 21.16
N LEU A 437 -34.62 -9.44 21.48
CA LEU A 437 -33.27 -9.99 21.63
C LEU A 437 -33.10 -10.89 22.87
N GLY A 438 -33.81 -10.59 23.95
CA GLY A 438 -33.79 -11.40 25.17
C GLY A 438 -34.48 -12.75 25.00
N GLU A 439 -35.59 -12.76 24.26
CA GLU A 439 -36.44 -13.95 24.10
C GLU A 439 -36.05 -14.84 22.90
N ASN A 440 -35.69 -14.26 21.75
CA ASN A 440 -35.43 -15.04 20.53
C ASN A 440 -33.93 -15.31 20.32
N ASN A 441 -33.48 -16.49 20.77
CA ASN A 441 -32.08 -16.92 20.63
C ASN A 441 -31.56 -16.90 19.18
N LYS A 442 -32.37 -17.30 18.19
CA LYS A 442 -31.92 -17.34 16.78
C LYS A 442 -31.74 -15.94 16.20
N PHE A 443 -32.70 -15.06 16.46
CA PHE A 443 -32.61 -13.68 16.02
C PHE A 443 -31.46 -12.97 16.71
N ARG A 444 -31.24 -13.22 18.00
CA ARG A 444 -30.11 -12.67 18.75
C ARG A 444 -28.75 -13.02 18.15
N ASP A 445 -28.54 -14.29 17.82
CA ASP A 445 -27.27 -14.72 17.21
C ASP A 445 -27.04 -14.03 15.86
N ILE A 446 -28.07 -14.01 14.99
CA ILE A 446 -28.00 -13.34 13.67
C ILE A 446 -27.77 -11.84 13.82
N TRP A 447 -28.44 -11.21 14.78
CA TRP A 447 -28.33 -9.78 15.05
C TRP A 447 -26.91 -9.41 15.46
N PHE A 448 -26.32 -10.13 16.44
CA PHE A 448 -24.94 -9.87 16.87
C PHE A 448 -23.95 -10.04 15.72
N VAL A 449 -24.16 -11.02 14.86
CA VAL A 449 -23.31 -11.21 13.69
C VAL A 449 -23.45 -10.03 12.72
N LEU A 450 -24.65 -9.79 12.17
CA LEU A 450 -24.86 -8.77 11.14
C LEU A 450 -24.57 -7.35 11.62
N PHE A 451 -24.92 -7.01 12.86
CA PHE A 451 -24.64 -5.70 13.43
C PHE A 451 -23.14 -5.44 13.53
N TYR A 452 -22.38 -6.39 14.10
CA TYR A 452 -20.95 -6.21 14.27
C TYR A 452 -20.15 -6.40 12.97
N LEU A 453 -20.68 -7.09 11.95
CA LEU A 453 -20.09 -7.10 10.60
C LEU A 453 -19.94 -5.67 10.05
N GLY A 454 -20.92 -4.80 10.33
CA GLY A 454 -20.87 -3.38 9.95
C GLY A 454 -19.71 -2.61 10.59
N PHE A 455 -19.14 -3.07 11.69
CA PHE A 455 -17.97 -2.42 12.32
C PHE A 455 -16.68 -3.19 12.09
N SER A 456 -16.76 -4.52 12.01
CA SER A 456 -15.58 -5.36 11.91
C SER A 456 -14.98 -5.36 10.53
N MET A 457 -15.79 -5.43 9.47
CA MET A 457 -15.30 -5.43 8.10
C MET A 457 -14.57 -4.12 7.76
N PRO A 458 -15.14 -2.92 8.04
CA PRO A 458 -14.42 -1.69 7.77
C PRO A 458 -13.14 -1.59 8.59
N PHE A 459 -13.20 -1.91 9.89
CA PHE A 459 -12.03 -1.81 10.74
C PHE A 459 -10.91 -2.79 10.35
N ALA A 460 -11.26 -4.00 9.95
CA ALA A 460 -10.29 -4.99 9.49
C ALA A 460 -9.67 -4.60 8.15
N PHE A 461 -10.47 -4.12 7.20
CA PHE A 461 -9.97 -3.59 5.93
C PHE A 461 -9.01 -2.44 6.17
N LEU A 462 -9.43 -1.41 6.91
CA LEU A 462 -8.61 -0.22 7.16
C LEU A 462 -7.34 -0.58 7.95
N GLY A 463 -7.46 -1.50 8.91
CA GLY A 463 -6.34 -2.02 9.67
C GLY A 463 -5.37 -2.86 8.84
N TYR A 464 -5.82 -3.58 7.81
CA TYR A 464 -4.97 -4.31 6.88
C TYR A 464 -4.36 -3.37 5.82
N TRP A 465 -5.18 -2.48 5.25
CA TRP A 465 -4.80 -1.51 4.21
C TRP A 465 -3.72 -0.57 4.70
N GLY A 466 -3.91 0.11 5.84
CA GLY A 466 -2.94 1.07 6.35
C GLY A 466 -1.72 0.44 7.04
N ARG A 467 -1.75 -0.85 7.37
CA ARG A 467 -0.71 -1.49 8.21
C ARG A 467 0.09 -2.56 7.50
N THR A 468 -0.58 -3.44 6.77
CA THR A 468 0.03 -4.54 6.06
C THR A 468 0.44 -4.07 4.67
N LEU A 469 -0.51 -3.59 3.86
CA LEU A 469 -0.20 -3.01 2.55
C LEU A 469 0.49 -1.65 2.67
N GLY A 470 0.16 -0.87 3.71
CA GLY A 470 0.89 0.34 4.08
C GLY A 470 2.41 0.15 4.07
N MET A 471 2.88 -0.93 4.70
CA MET A 471 4.31 -1.24 4.75
C MET A 471 4.83 -1.98 3.51
N ALA A 472 4.07 -2.96 3.02
CA ALA A 472 4.54 -3.86 1.97
C ALA A 472 4.49 -3.23 0.57
N GLU A 473 3.57 -2.29 0.33
CA GLU A 473 3.27 -1.74 -1.00
C GLU A 473 3.30 -0.20 -1.03
N PHE A 474 2.84 0.47 0.04
CA PHE A 474 2.74 1.93 0.06
C PHE A 474 3.96 2.64 0.69
N GLY A 475 5.06 1.90 0.93
CA GLY A 475 6.33 2.45 1.40
C GLY A 475 6.31 3.06 2.81
N LEU A 476 5.28 2.80 3.63
CA LEU A 476 5.18 3.37 4.97
C LEU A 476 6.13 2.66 5.94
N ASP A 477 6.93 3.45 6.68
CA ASP A 477 7.83 2.92 7.69
C ASP A 477 7.06 2.27 8.87
N LYS A 478 7.63 1.21 9.45
CA LYS A 478 7.00 0.43 10.54
C LYS A 478 6.66 1.28 11.78
N TYR A 479 7.46 2.30 12.10
CA TYR A 479 7.24 3.20 13.23
C TYR A 479 6.16 4.24 12.92
N THR A 480 6.08 4.77 11.70
CA THR A 480 4.94 5.58 11.25
C THR A 480 3.65 4.77 11.34
N VAL A 481 3.63 3.55 10.81
CA VAL A 481 2.46 2.66 10.88
C VAL A 481 2.08 2.33 12.33
N ALA A 482 3.05 2.08 13.20
CA ALA A 482 2.81 1.87 14.63
C ALA A 482 2.22 3.13 15.30
N ALA A 483 2.75 4.32 15.00
CA ALA A 483 2.26 5.59 15.53
C ALA A 483 0.84 5.90 15.03
N MET A 484 0.56 5.68 13.74
CA MET A 484 -0.77 5.77 13.15
C MET A 484 -1.75 4.86 13.91
N PHE A 485 -1.38 3.60 14.12
CA PHE A 485 -2.20 2.64 14.85
C PHE A 485 -2.45 3.05 16.31
N MET A 486 -1.44 3.60 16.99
CA MET A 486 -1.61 4.16 18.33
C MET A 486 -2.60 5.34 18.31
N VAL A 487 -2.42 6.32 17.43
CA VAL A 487 -3.28 7.52 17.36
C VAL A 487 -4.74 7.18 17.07
N VAL A 488 -5.00 6.27 16.12
CA VAL A 488 -6.35 5.79 15.79
C VAL A 488 -7.07 5.18 16.99
N GLN A 489 -6.33 4.75 18.02
CA GLN A 489 -6.88 4.09 19.20
C GLN A 489 -7.30 5.05 20.33
N ILE A 490 -6.95 6.34 20.21
CA ILE A 490 -7.30 7.39 21.19
C ILE A 490 -8.80 7.43 21.53
N PRO A 491 -9.74 7.38 20.57
CA PRO A 491 -11.16 7.33 20.86
C PRO A 491 -11.53 6.18 21.81
N PHE A 492 -10.89 5.01 21.67
CA PHE A 492 -11.14 3.83 22.50
C PHE A 492 -10.63 4.00 23.95
N PHE A 493 -9.64 4.86 24.21
CA PHE A 493 -9.24 5.17 25.59
C PHE A 493 -10.24 6.09 26.28
N LEU A 494 -11.00 6.85 25.50
CA LEU A 494 -12.03 7.73 25.99
C LEU A 494 -13.41 7.04 26.08
N ARG A 495 -13.49 5.70 25.97
CA ARG A 495 -14.78 4.95 26.11
C ARG A 495 -15.58 5.35 27.36
N PRO A 496 -15.00 5.55 28.57
CA PRO A 496 -15.76 5.99 29.73
C PRO A 496 -16.43 7.36 29.54
N VAL A 497 -15.83 8.24 28.73
CA VAL A 497 -16.40 9.54 28.36
C VAL A 497 -17.58 9.35 27.41
N TRP A 498 -17.41 8.52 26.38
CA TRP A 498 -18.45 8.23 25.38
C TRP A 498 -19.62 7.42 25.94
N ALA A 499 -19.40 6.61 26.98
CA ALA A 499 -20.44 5.85 27.66
C ALA A 499 -21.40 6.75 28.47
N GLN A 500 -20.96 7.92 28.93
CA GLN A 500 -21.79 8.81 29.75
C GLN A 500 -23.06 9.30 29.02
N PRO A 501 -22.98 9.83 27.80
CA PRO A 501 -24.16 10.15 26.97
C PRO A 501 -25.12 8.97 26.85
N VAL A 502 -24.59 7.78 26.56
CA VAL A 502 -25.37 6.56 26.34
C VAL A 502 -26.15 6.15 27.58
N ASP A 503 -25.54 6.26 28.77
CA ASP A 503 -26.19 5.92 30.04
C ASP A 503 -27.15 7.01 30.55
N ARG A 504 -26.88 8.29 30.29
CA ARG A 504 -27.72 9.40 30.78
C ARG A 504 -28.93 9.70 29.90
N MET A 505 -28.76 9.62 28.59
CA MET A 505 -29.80 10.00 27.62
C MET A 505 -30.49 8.75 27.10
N GLN A 506 -31.61 8.43 27.71
CA GLN A 506 -32.38 7.20 27.46
C GLN A 506 -33.72 7.47 26.75
N ASN A 507 -34.14 8.73 26.64
CA ASN A 507 -35.44 9.14 26.11
C ASN A 507 -35.33 9.51 24.63
N PHE A 508 -35.20 8.49 23.77
CA PHE A 508 -35.12 8.66 22.32
C PHE A 508 -36.27 7.97 21.58
N PRO A 509 -36.64 8.45 20.37
CA PRO A 509 -37.83 8.01 19.66
C PRO A 509 -37.83 6.52 19.27
N TRP A 510 -36.65 5.89 19.14
CA TRP A 510 -36.53 4.47 18.78
C TRP A 510 -36.16 3.57 19.96
N GLY A 511 -36.25 4.03 21.20
CA GLY A 511 -35.89 3.23 22.38
C GLY A 511 -34.55 3.63 22.99
N ARG A 512 -34.26 3.06 24.17
CA ARG A 512 -33.22 3.52 25.08
C ARG A 512 -31.81 3.28 24.57
N ARG A 513 -31.52 2.05 24.13
CA ARG A 513 -30.20 1.62 23.62
C ARG A 513 -30.18 1.55 22.09
N ARG A 514 -31.30 1.15 21.47
CA ARG A 514 -31.41 1.02 20.01
C ARG A 514 -31.12 2.33 19.26
N SER A 515 -31.57 3.47 19.78
CA SER A 515 -31.34 4.77 19.14
C SER A 515 -29.85 5.11 19.03
N TRP A 516 -29.07 4.86 20.10
CA TRP A 516 -27.62 5.06 20.10
C TRP A 516 -26.90 4.13 19.12
N MET A 517 -27.37 2.89 18.97
CA MET A 517 -26.84 1.96 17.97
C MET A 517 -27.05 2.50 16.56
N LEU A 518 -28.24 3.02 16.24
CA LEU A 518 -28.55 3.59 14.93
C LEU A 518 -27.74 4.85 14.63
N TYR A 519 -27.72 5.82 15.55
CA TYR A 519 -26.96 7.06 15.36
C TYR A 519 -25.46 6.80 15.25
N GLY A 520 -24.92 5.92 16.09
CA GLY A 520 -23.51 5.57 16.06
C GLY A 520 -23.10 4.86 14.76
N THR A 521 -23.93 3.93 14.28
CA THR A 521 -23.67 3.21 13.01
C THR A 521 -23.76 4.15 11.81
N LEU A 522 -24.79 5.01 11.75
CA LEU A 522 -24.95 5.98 10.67
C LEU A 522 -23.81 7.01 10.65
N GLY A 523 -23.44 7.55 11.83
CA GLY A 523 -22.34 8.48 11.94
C GLY A 523 -21.00 7.86 11.52
N HIS A 524 -20.76 6.60 11.89
CA HIS A 524 -19.56 5.88 11.47
C HIS A 524 -19.50 5.71 9.95
N LEU A 525 -20.62 5.29 9.33
CA LEU A 525 -20.74 5.15 7.88
C LEU A 525 -20.43 6.46 7.16
N VAL A 526 -21.04 7.57 7.58
CA VAL A 526 -20.86 8.88 6.93
C VAL A 526 -19.43 9.39 7.06
N LEU A 527 -18.83 9.27 8.24
CA LEU A 527 -17.48 9.79 8.48
C LEU A 527 -16.36 8.94 7.87
N LEU A 528 -16.63 7.68 7.50
CA LEU A 528 -15.65 6.86 6.76
C LEU A 528 -15.58 7.20 5.27
N MET A 529 -16.59 7.86 4.70
CA MET A 529 -16.66 8.16 3.25
C MET A 529 -15.44 8.90 2.69
N PRO A 530 -14.87 9.91 3.36
CA PRO A 530 -13.73 10.63 2.81
C PRO A 530 -12.50 9.73 2.57
N LEU A 531 -12.38 8.61 3.30
CA LEU A 531 -11.26 7.67 3.13
C LEU A 531 -11.26 6.98 1.76
N VAL A 532 -12.36 6.99 1.01
CA VAL A 532 -12.38 6.50 -0.38
C VAL A 532 -11.43 7.30 -1.27
N LEU A 533 -11.28 8.59 -0.98
CA LEU A 533 -10.56 9.57 -1.80
C LEU A 533 -9.16 9.90 -1.26
N ILE A 534 -8.82 9.39 -0.08
CA ILE A 534 -7.53 9.65 0.56
C ILE A 534 -6.66 8.44 0.34
N ASP A 535 -5.59 8.62 -0.42
CA ASP A 535 -4.53 7.65 -0.51
C ASP A 535 -3.68 7.67 0.78
N VAL A 536 -3.50 6.49 1.37
CA VAL A 536 -2.77 6.32 2.63
C VAL A 536 -1.26 6.38 2.42
N GLY A 537 -0.74 6.09 1.22
CA GLY A 537 0.68 6.21 0.89
C GLY A 537 1.13 7.66 0.87
N SER A 538 0.40 8.52 0.16
CA SER A 538 0.71 9.96 0.06
C SER A 538 0.28 10.77 1.28
N GLN A 539 -0.86 10.46 1.92
CA GLN A 539 -1.43 11.29 3.00
C GLN A 539 -1.80 10.49 4.27
N PRO A 540 -0.85 9.76 4.89
CA PRO A 540 -1.13 8.83 6.00
C PRO A 540 -1.77 9.52 7.22
N TRP A 541 -1.35 10.74 7.57
CA TRP A 541 -1.88 11.46 8.74
C TRP A 541 -3.27 12.06 8.53
N VAL A 542 -3.61 12.46 7.30
CA VAL A 542 -4.97 12.89 6.95
C VAL A 542 -5.93 11.70 7.01
N TRP A 543 -5.50 10.56 6.45
CA TRP A 543 -6.22 9.30 6.53
C TRP A 543 -6.49 8.89 7.99
N VAL A 544 -5.48 8.97 8.86
CA VAL A 544 -5.61 8.71 10.30
C VAL A 544 -6.56 9.68 10.99
N ALA A 545 -6.49 10.98 10.67
CA ALA A 545 -7.36 11.98 11.28
C ALA A 545 -8.85 11.71 10.96
N VAL A 546 -9.16 11.38 9.71
CA VAL A 546 -10.53 11.00 9.30
C VAL A 546 -10.96 9.72 10.01
N LEU A 547 -10.11 8.69 10.06
CA LEU A 547 -10.42 7.45 10.75
C LEU A 547 -10.68 7.65 12.26
N LEU A 548 -9.86 8.47 12.92
CA LEU A 548 -10.02 8.81 14.33
C LEU A 548 -11.40 9.43 14.61
N LEU A 549 -11.82 10.39 13.77
CA LEU A 549 -13.14 11.02 13.89
C LEU A 549 -14.26 10.01 13.60
N ALA A 550 -14.10 9.18 12.58
CA ALA A 550 -15.08 8.18 12.18
C ALA A 550 -15.32 7.12 13.27
N LEU A 551 -14.33 6.83 14.11
CA LEU A 551 -14.46 5.85 15.19
C LEU A 551 -15.29 6.37 16.38
N VAL A 552 -15.43 7.68 16.57
CA VAL A 552 -16.19 8.22 17.72
C VAL A 552 -17.68 7.80 17.69
N PRO A 553 -18.43 7.96 16.57
CA PRO A 553 -19.80 7.45 16.48
C PRO A 553 -19.93 5.95 16.73
N ARG A 554 -19.00 5.14 16.22
CA ARG A 554 -18.96 3.69 16.46
C ARG A 554 -18.92 3.38 17.95
N LEU A 555 -18.18 4.15 18.75
CA LEU A 555 -18.11 3.94 20.19
C LEU A 555 -19.46 4.14 20.88
N PHE A 556 -20.26 5.11 20.46
CA PHE A 556 -21.62 5.25 21.01
C PHE A 556 -22.47 4.00 20.75
N ALA A 557 -22.38 3.43 19.55
CA ALA A 557 -23.08 2.21 19.19
C ALA A 557 -22.60 1.00 20.02
N GLU A 558 -21.28 0.81 20.14
CA GLU A 558 -20.71 -0.29 20.94
C GLU A 558 -21.02 -0.16 22.43
N GLN A 559 -20.98 1.06 22.99
CA GLN A 559 -21.32 1.28 24.39
C GLN A 559 -22.80 1.01 24.66
N ALA A 560 -23.68 1.29 23.70
CA ALA A 560 -25.10 0.93 23.81
C ALA A 560 -25.30 -0.59 23.83
N VAL A 561 -24.52 -1.34 23.05
CA VAL A 561 -24.54 -2.81 23.09
C VAL A 561 -23.95 -3.35 24.38
N ALA A 562 -22.82 -2.83 24.86
CA ALA A 562 -22.21 -3.25 26.12
C ALA A 562 -23.17 -3.06 27.31
N ALA A 563 -23.87 -1.92 27.35
CA ALA A 563 -24.91 -1.68 28.34
C ALA A 563 -26.09 -2.66 28.19
N MET A 564 -26.58 -2.89 26.98
CA MET A 564 -27.64 -3.86 26.71
C MET A 564 -27.24 -5.29 27.13
N MET A 565 -25.98 -5.68 26.92
CA MET A 565 -25.46 -7.00 27.31
C MET A 565 -25.47 -7.20 28.82
N ALA A 566 -25.06 -6.19 29.59
CA ALA A 566 -25.09 -6.24 31.04
C ALA A 566 -26.54 -6.32 31.59
N GLU A 567 -27.49 -5.67 30.90
CA GLU A 567 -28.85 -5.45 31.39
C GLU A 567 -29.87 -6.51 30.97
N SER A 568 -29.80 -7.04 29.75
CA SER A 568 -30.93 -7.73 29.11
C SER A 568 -30.58 -8.96 28.26
N VAL A 569 -29.30 -9.27 28.05
CA VAL A 569 -28.88 -10.38 27.17
C VAL A 569 -28.50 -11.62 27.99
N PRO A 570 -29.22 -12.75 27.83
CA PRO A 570 -28.83 -14.01 28.46
C PRO A 570 -27.73 -14.75 27.66
N GLN A 571 -27.05 -15.71 28.30
CA GLN A 571 -25.99 -16.55 27.70
C GLN A 571 -24.81 -15.74 27.14
N LEU A 572 -24.12 -14.99 28.01
CA LEU A 572 -23.05 -14.06 27.63
C LEU A 572 -21.89 -14.71 26.88
N GLY A 573 -21.48 -15.94 27.23
CA GLY A 573 -20.44 -16.68 26.50
C GLY A 573 -20.78 -16.87 25.02
N ARG A 574 -22.02 -17.30 24.73
CA ARG A 574 -22.54 -17.45 23.37
C ARG A 574 -22.66 -16.10 22.64
N ALA A 575 -23.19 -15.07 23.30
CA ALA A 575 -23.28 -13.74 22.71
C ALA A 575 -21.88 -13.20 22.35
N ASN A 576 -20.90 -13.35 23.25
CA ASN A 576 -19.53 -12.96 22.99
C ASN A 576 -18.90 -13.78 21.85
N SER A 577 -19.17 -15.08 21.76
CA SER A 577 -18.75 -15.90 20.61
C SER A 577 -19.34 -15.39 19.29
N MET A 578 -20.58 -14.90 19.26
CA MET A 578 -21.18 -14.31 18.05
C MET A 578 -20.57 -12.96 17.70
N ILE A 579 -20.27 -12.11 18.70
CA ILE A 579 -19.55 -10.85 18.50
C ILE A 579 -18.13 -11.12 17.97
N ASN A 580 -17.41 -12.08 18.56
CA ASN A 580 -16.09 -12.47 18.09
C ASN A 580 -16.15 -13.12 16.70
N LEU A 581 -17.19 -13.91 16.41
CA LEU A 581 -17.43 -14.44 15.06
C LEU A 581 -17.63 -13.31 14.05
N ALA A 582 -18.33 -12.23 14.41
CA ALA A 582 -18.45 -11.07 13.54
C ALA A 582 -17.11 -10.33 13.39
N TYR A 583 -16.39 -10.11 14.49
CA TYR A 583 -15.12 -9.38 14.50
C TYR A 583 -14.02 -10.08 13.71
N ARG A 584 -13.78 -11.35 14.03
CA ARG A 584 -12.80 -12.19 13.33
C ARG A 584 -13.36 -12.61 11.98
N GLY A 585 -14.55 -13.22 11.95
CA GLY A 585 -15.10 -13.76 10.71
C GLY A 585 -15.42 -12.72 9.65
N GLY A 586 -15.99 -11.58 10.04
CA GLY A 586 -16.21 -10.45 9.14
C GLY A 586 -14.91 -9.88 8.60
N GLY A 587 -13.96 -9.55 9.49
CA GLY A 587 -12.67 -9.03 9.05
C GLY A 587 -11.89 -10.00 8.17
N HIS A 588 -11.98 -11.30 8.46
CA HIS A 588 -11.36 -12.35 7.67
C HIS A 588 -12.03 -12.56 6.31
N LEU A 589 -13.34 -12.34 6.17
CA LEU A 589 -13.98 -12.39 4.84
C LEU A 589 -13.39 -11.33 3.91
N VAL A 590 -13.15 -10.12 4.42
CA VAL A 590 -12.50 -9.05 3.64
C VAL A 590 -11.05 -9.43 3.31
N ILE A 591 -10.28 -9.90 4.29
CA ILE A 591 -8.89 -10.32 4.06
C ILE A 591 -8.81 -11.50 3.07
N LEU A 592 -9.70 -12.49 3.17
CA LEU A 592 -9.79 -13.62 2.25
C LEU A 592 -10.05 -13.16 0.81
N LEU A 593 -10.94 -12.17 0.63
CA LEU A 593 -11.15 -11.52 -0.67
C LEU A 593 -9.89 -10.79 -1.13
N MET A 594 -9.19 -10.08 -0.25
CA MET A 594 -7.92 -9.42 -0.57
C MET A 594 -6.87 -10.40 -1.07
N GLY A 595 -6.77 -11.61 -0.52
CA GLY A 595 -5.80 -12.58 -1.05
C GLY A 595 -6.08 -13.04 -2.48
N TRP A 596 -7.34 -12.97 -2.95
CA TRP A 596 -7.62 -13.13 -4.38
C TRP A 596 -7.37 -11.83 -5.15
N TRP A 597 -7.80 -10.67 -4.62
CA TRP A 597 -7.69 -9.39 -5.32
C TRP A 597 -6.26 -8.86 -5.46
N VAL A 598 -5.42 -9.12 -4.46
CA VAL A 598 -4.01 -8.67 -4.36
C VAL A 598 -3.04 -9.81 -4.68
N GLY A 599 -3.36 -11.04 -4.29
CA GLY A 599 -2.45 -12.20 -4.44
C GLY A 599 -2.88 -13.22 -5.49
N GLY A 600 -3.93 -12.93 -6.28
CA GLY A 600 -4.53 -13.87 -7.23
C GLY A 600 -3.81 -14.01 -8.57
N GLY A 601 -2.78 -13.19 -8.84
CA GLY A 601 -2.16 -13.07 -10.15
C GLY A 601 -3.19 -12.75 -11.24
N GLY A 602 -3.03 -13.30 -12.44
CA GLY A 602 -3.95 -13.08 -13.57
C GLY A 602 -5.39 -13.61 -13.39
N ALA A 603 -5.70 -14.28 -12.27
CA ALA A 603 -7.09 -14.63 -11.93
C ALA A 603 -7.81 -13.49 -11.18
N SER A 604 -7.09 -12.47 -10.71
CA SER A 604 -7.68 -11.31 -10.04
C SER A 604 -8.23 -10.32 -11.07
N PRO A 605 -9.45 -9.79 -10.89
CA PRO A 605 -9.98 -8.72 -11.76
C PRO A 605 -9.30 -7.36 -11.52
N PHE A 606 -8.36 -7.27 -10.57
CA PHE A 606 -7.63 -6.05 -10.22
C PHE A 606 -6.14 -6.15 -10.54
N ILE A 607 -5.69 -7.25 -11.15
CA ILE A 607 -4.30 -7.44 -11.55
C ILE A 607 -4.29 -7.61 -13.06
N SER A 608 -3.71 -6.64 -13.75
CA SER A 608 -3.39 -6.67 -15.18
C SER A 608 -1.87 -6.60 -15.30
N ASP A 609 -1.28 -7.52 -16.06
CA ASP A 609 0.17 -7.49 -16.37
C ASP A 609 1.09 -7.51 -15.14
N GLY A 610 0.63 -8.19 -14.07
CA GLY A 610 1.36 -8.26 -12.80
C GLY A 610 1.25 -7.00 -11.93
N ILE A 611 0.66 -5.92 -12.42
CA ILE A 611 0.43 -4.68 -11.67
C ILE A 611 -0.94 -4.74 -10.98
N THR A 612 -0.95 -4.48 -9.67
CA THR A 612 -2.18 -4.49 -8.86
C THR A 612 -2.81 -3.09 -8.81
N ASN A 613 -4.04 -2.93 -9.29
CA ASN A 613 -4.79 -1.67 -9.21
C ASN A 613 -5.38 -1.46 -7.79
N PHE A 614 -4.55 -0.98 -6.88
CA PHE A 614 -4.93 -0.73 -5.48
C PHE A 614 -6.05 0.31 -5.32
N ALA A 615 -6.13 1.30 -6.22
CA ALA A 615 -7.18 2.33 -6.17
C ALA A 615 -8.58 1.73 -6.42
N SER A 616 -8.70 0.88 -7.44
CA SER A 616 -9.95 0.16 -7.75
C SER A 616 -10.34 -0.81 -6.61
N ILE A 617 -9.36 -1.52 -6.05
CA ILE A 617 -9.57 -2.39 -4.88
C ILE A 617 -10.13 -1.59 -3.71
N GLN A 618 -9.55 -0.42 -3.42
CA GLN A 618 -10.03 0.47 -2.36
C GLN A 618 -11.49 0.85 -2.59
N VAL A 619 -11.84 1.37 -3.76
CA VAL A 619 -13.20 1.82 -4.08
C VAL A 619 -14.22 0.68 -3.97
N VAL A 620 -13.96 -0.47 -4.60
CA VAL A 620 -14.86 -1.63 -4.58
C VAL A 620 -15.04 -2.16 -3.15
N THR A 621 -13.95 -2.20 -2.37
CA THR A 621 -14.03 -2.59 -0.96
C THR A 621 -14.91 -1.64 -0.19
N PHE A 622 -14.73 -0.32 -0.32
CA PHE A 622 -15.55 0.65 0.36
C PHE A 622 -17.04 0.53 0.01
N LEU A 623 -17.39 0.29 -1.26
CA LEU A 623 -18.77 0.03 -1.66
C LEU A 623 -19.35 -1.20 -0.95
N MET A 624 -18.60 -2.30 -0.88
CA MET A 624 -19.00 -3.49 -0.13
C MET A 624 -19.19 -3.17 1.37
N LEU A 625 -18.25 -2.44 1.98
CA LEU A 625 -18.31 -2.04 3.38
C LEU A 625 -19.55 -1.20 3.69
N LEU A 626 -19.94 -0.29 2.79
CA LEU A 626 -21.16 0.51 2.91
C LEU A 626 -22.43 -0.35 2.91
N VAL A 627 -22.51 -1.35 2.02
CA VAL A 627 -23.63 -2.29 1.98
C VAL A 627 -23.73 -3.08 3.29
N VAL A 628 -22.60 -3.54 3.82
CA VAL A 628 -22.56 -4.29 5.08
C VAL A 628 -22.98 -3.40 6.26
N MET A 629 -22.49 -2.15 6.34
CA MET A 629 -22.94 -1.19 7.36
C MET A 629 -24.44 -0.89 7.26
N ALA A 630 -24.98 -0.72 6.05
CA ALA A 630 -26.40 -0.52 5.83
C ALA A 630 -27.23 -1.72 6.30
N SER A 631 -26.72 -2.95 6.13
CA SER A 631 -27.36 -4.16 6.66
C SER A 631 -27.41 -4.18 8.20
N GLY A 632 -26.35 -3.67 8.86
CA GLY A 632 -26.30 -3.48 10.31
C GLY A 632 -27.36 -2.49 10.82
N ILE A 633 -27.59 -1.41 10.09
CA ILE A 633 -28.70 -0.47 10.35
C ILE A 633 -30.04 -1.18 10.18
N GLY A 634 -30.24 -1.90 9.07
CA GLY A 634 -31.47 -2.63 8.77
C GLY A 634 -31.85 -3.66 9.84
N ILE A 635 -30.91 -4.50 10.27
CA ILE A 635 -31.18 -5.52 11.30
C ILE A 635 -31.43 -4.89 12.68
N THR A 636 -30.83 -3.72 12.96
CA THR A 636 -31.07 -2.93 14.17
C THR A 636 -32.48 -2.34 14.18
N LEU A 637 -33.02 -1.91 13.03
CA LEU A 637 -34.41 -1.46 12.96
C LEU A 637 -35.41 -2.58 13.25
N MET A 638 -35.06 -3.84 12.96
CA MET A 638 -35.89 -5.02 13.24
C MET A 638 -35.83 -5.50 14.69
N MET A 639 -34.92 -4.96 15.50
CA MET A 639 -34.71 -5.40 16.88
C MET A 639 -35.65 -4.70 17.87
N LYS A 640 -35.98 -5.43 18.94
CA LYS A 640 -36.59 -4.90 20.17
C LYS A 640 -35.68 -5.23 21.36
N GLU A 641 -35.48 -4.26 22.25
CA GLU A 641 -34.69 -4.43 23.48
C GLU A 641 -35.34 -5.47 24.40
N GLY A 642 -34.52 -6.35 24.98
CA GLY A 642 -35.00 -7.42 25.87
C GLY A 642 -35.39 -6.92 27.26
N LYS A 643 -36.19 -7.72 27.98
CA LYS A 643 -36.55 -7.44 29.38
C LYS A 643 -35.31 -7.45 30.29
N PRO A 644 -35.26 -6.63 31.35
CA PRO A 644 -34.15 -6.60 32.30
C PRO A 644 -33.94 -7.95 33.01
N LEU A 645 -32.68 -8.40 33.08
CA LEU A 645 -32.26 -9.58 33.83
C LEU A 645 -32.47 -9.39 35.35
N PRO A 646 -32.61 -10.47 36.15
CA PRO A 646 -32.79 -10.37 37.60
C PRO A 646 -31.72 -9.53 38.31
N LYS A 647 -30.45 -9.65 37.90
CA LYS A 647 -29.34 -8.83 38.43
C LYS A 647 -29.46 -7.34 38.10
N ALA A 648 -30.16 -7.00 37.02
CA ALA A 648 -30.36 -5.62 36.54
C ALA A 648 -31.66 -4.99 37.06
N GLN A 649 -32.59 -5.78 37.62
CA GLN A 649 -33.84 -5.27 38.22
C GLN A 649 -33.62 -4.63 39.60
N GLN A 650 -32.43 -4.78 40.20
CA GLN A 650 -32.06 -4.06 41.40
C GLN A 650 -32.01 -2.55 41.12
N ALA A 651 -32.87 -1.77 41.77
CA ALA A 651 -32.96 -0.33 41.59
C ALA A 651 -31.58 0.33 41.78
N SER A 652 -31.20 1.22 40.85
CA SER A 652 -29.96 2.01 40.98
C SER A 652 -30.00 2.82 42.29
N PRO A 653 -29.11 2.56 43.27
CA PRO A 653 -29.18 3.21 44.58
C PRO A 653 -28.37 4.51 44.63
N PHE A 654 -27.77 4.97 43.51
CA PHE A 654 -26.90 6.14 43.55
C PHE A 654 -27.72 7.43 43.73
N PRO A 655 -27.48 8.22 44.80
CA PRO A 655 -28.12 9.50 44.99
C PRO A 655 -27.97 10.42 43.76
N LYS A 656 -28.96 11.27 43.49
CA LYS A 656 -28.86 12.30 42.46
C LYS A 656 -27.66 13.21 42.79
N GLY A 657 -26.75 13.39 41.83
CA GLY A 657 -25.54 14.19 42.00
C GLY A 657 -24.28 13.44 42.43
N THR A 658 -24.32 12.11 42.65
CA THR A 658 -23.09 11.34 42.93
C THR A 658 -22.08 11.46 41.76
N PRO A 659 -20.82 11.84 42.02
CA PRO A 659 -19.78 11.94 40.99
C PRO A 659 -19.53 10.61 40.29
N MET A 660 -19.21 10.66 38.99
CA MET A 660 -19.00 9.46 38.16
C MET A 660 -17.88 8.56 38.71
N ILE A 661 -16.76 9.15 39.13
CA ILE A 661 -15.62 8.43 39.71
C ILE A 661 -16.08 7.63 40.93
N SER A 662 -16.92 8.21 41.80
CA SER A 662 -17.44 7.51 42.98
C SER A 662 -18.32 6.31 42.62
N LYS A 663 -19.10 6.41 41.53
CA LYS A 663 -19.92 5.29 41.03
C LYS A 663 -19.04 4.16 40.47
N VAL A 664 -18.02 4.50 39.68
CA VAL A 664 -17.06 3.53 39.13
C VAL A 664 -16.27 2.86 40.25
N LEU A 665 -15.78 3.62 41.22
CA LEU A 665 -15.10 3.06 42.40
C LEU A 665 -16.03 2.13 43.18
N ALA A 666 -17.30 2.48 43.35
CA ALA A 666 -18.27 1.60 43.99
C ALA A 666 -18.50 0.28 43.21
N ALA A 667 -18.36 0.29 41.89
CA ALA A 667 -18.40 -0.93 41.09
C ALA A 667 -17.09 -1.74 41.15
N MET A 668 -15.98 -1.11 41.55
CA MET A 668 -14.65 -1.71 41.75
C MET A 668 -14.40 -2.07 43.24
N GLN A 669 -15.34 -2.76 43.88
CA GLN A 669 -15.28 -3.10 45.32
C GLN A 669 -14.83 -4.53 45.62
N THR A 670 -14.50 -5.34 44.61
CA THR A 670 -14.09 -6.74 44.76
C THR A 670 -12.64 -6.93 44.32
N ARG A 671 -11.91 -7.83 44.99
CA ARG A 671 -10.54 -8.17 44.57
C ARG A 671 -10.54 -8.71 43.13
N THR A 672 -11.55 -9.48 42.77
CA THR A 672 -11.74 -10.00 41.41
C THR A 672 -11.84 -8.89 40.35
N ALA A 673 -12.60 -7.81 40.57
CA ALA A 673 -12.68 -6.68 39.63
C ALA A 673 -11.32 -6.00 39.39
N TRP A 674 -10.52 -5.84 40.45
CA TRP A 674 -9.18 -5.28 40.34
C TRP A 674 -8.17 -6.21 39.68
N LEU A 675 -8.25 -7.52 39.93
CA LEU A 675 -7.45 -8.51 39.22
C LEU A 675 -7.81 -8.55 37.73
N VAL A 676 -9.09 -8.39 37.38
CA VAL A 676 -9.52 -8.24 35.98
C VAL A 676 -8.96 -6.95 35.38
N LEU A 677 -9.03 -5.81 36.08
CA LEU A 677 -8.42 -4.56 35.59
C LEU A 677 -6.91 -4.69 35.37
N LEU A 678 -6.20 -5.32 36.31
CA LEU A 678 -4.78 -5.61 36.19
C LEU A 678 -4.51 -6.54 35.00
N GLY A 679 -5.35 -7.54 34.79
CA GLY A 679 -5.32 -8.42 33.63
C GLY A 679 -5.50 -7.64 32.32
N CYS A 680 -6.44 -6.71 32.26
CA CYS A 680 -6.61 -5.84 31.08
C CYS A 680 -5.35 -5.02 30.78
N ILE A 681 -4.56 -4.65 31.78
CA ILE A 681 -3.34 -3.87 31.58
C ILE A 681 -2.15 -4.75 31.19
N LEU A 682 -2.03 -5.94 31.78
CA LEU A 682 -0.82 -6.77 31.64
C LEU A 682 -0.94 -7.89 30.59
N LEU A 683 -2.13 -8.46 30.38
CA LEU A 683 -2.31 -9.55 29.42
C LEU A 683 -2.03 -9.15 27.98
N PRO A 684 -2.46 -7.96 27.51
CA PRO A 684 -2.23 -7.57 26.12
C PRO A 684 -0.74 -7.36 25.76
N LEU A 685 0.20 -7.53 26.71
CA LEU A 685 1.66 -7.64 26.46
C LEU A 685 1.96 -8.57 25.27
N GLY A 686 1.21 -9.68 25.14
CA GLY A 686 1.31 -10.57 23.98
C GLY A 686 0.78 -9.91 22.71
N ASP A 687 -0.52 -9.66 22.64
CA ASP A 687 -1.25 -9.16 21.46
C ASP A 687 -0.66 -7.88 20.84
N GLY A 688 -0.17 -6.95 21.67
CA GLY A 688 0.46 -5.72 21.15
C GLY A 688 1.85 -5.95 20.56
N PHE A 689 2.56 -6.98 21.01
CA PHE A 689 3.83 -7.42 20.42
C PHE A 689 3.57 -8.22 19.14
N GLU A 690 2.46 -8.97 19.07
CA GLU A 690 2.01 -9.66 17.85
C GLU A 690 1.77 -8.71 16.68
N ALA A 691 1.46 -7.45 16.94
CA ALA A 691 1.43 -6.43 15.91
C ALA A 691 2.75 -6.44 15.11
N TRP A 692 3.90 -6.39 15.76
CA TRP A 692 5.20 -6.33 15.09
C TRP A 692 5.55 -7.56 14.25
N PHE A 693 4.74 -8.64 14.27
CA PHE A 693 4.94 -9.79 13.39
C PHE A 693 4.80 -9.44 11.91
N SER A 694 3.90 -8.51 11.54
CA SER A 694 3.80 -8.05 10.13
C SER A 694 5.08 -7.35 9.67
N ALA A 695 5.68 -6.54 10.54
CA ALA A 695 6.95 -5.88 10.25
C ALA A 695 8.10 -6.89 10.09
N TYR A 696 8.11 -7.95 10.91
CA TYR A 696 9.04 -9.06 10.74
C TYR A 696 8.88 -9.78 9.38
N LEU A 697 7.64 -9.99 8.91
CA LEU A 697 7.40 -10.63 7.61
C LEU A 697 7.90 -9.77 6.44
N VAL A 698 7.67 -8.45 6.49
CA VAL A 698 8.16 -7.55 5.44
C VAL A 698 9.68 -7.41 5.51
N GLU A 699 10.24 -7.00 6.65
CA GLU A 699 11.66 -6.61 6.73
C GLU A 699 12.64 -7.78 6.81
N VAL A 700 12.22 -8.93 7.37
CA VAL A 700 13.12 -10.06 7.63
C VAL A 700 12.80 -11.26 6.75
N GLN A 701 11.55 -11.41 6.31
CA GLN A 701 11.17 -12.45 5.34
C GLN A 701 11.05 -11.93 3.91
N ASP A 702 11.24 -10.62 3.69
CA ASP A 702 11.26 -9.99 2.37
C ASP A 702 9.99 -10.28 1.56
N MET A 703 8.84 -10.25 2.25
CA MET A 703 7.54 -10.55 1.65
C MET A 703 6.91 -9.30 1.05
N ASP A 704 6.61 -9.37 -0.25
CA ASP A 704 5.74 -8.42 -0.95
C ASP A 704 4.28 -8.50 -0.46
N GLY A 705 3.44 -7.56 -0.93
CA GLY A 705 2.03 -7.47 -0.59
C GLY A 705 1.22 -8.69 -1.00
N ALA A 706 1.54 -9.34 -2.12
CA ALA A 706 0.84 -10.55 -2.55
C ALA A 706 1.14 -11.72 -1.60
N GLN A 707 2.41 -11.98 -1.31
CA GLN A 707 2.88 -13.05 -0.45
C GLN A 707 2.37 -12.90 0.99
N ILE A 708 2.50 -11.71 1.57
CA ILE A 708 2.04 -11.46 2.93
C ILE A 708 0.52 -11.62 3.03
N THR A 709 -0.22 -11.22 1.99
CA THR A 709 -1.69 -11.36 1.94
C THR A 709 -2.13 -12.82 1.84
N LEU A 710 -1.43 -13.64 1.05
CA LEU A 710 -1.69 -15.08 0.98
C LEU A 710 -1.47 -15.75 2.35
N TRP A 711 -0.42 -15.37 3.09
CA TRP A 711 -0.22 -15.85 4.46
C TRP A 711 -1.30 -15.34 5.42
N TRP A 712 -1.74 -14.09 5.27
CA TRP A 712 -2.87 -13.56 6.03
C TRP A 712 -4.17 -14.30 5.76
N ASN A 713 -4.39 -14.85 4.56
CA ASN A 713 -5.52 -15.75 4.29
C ASN A 713 -5.44 -17.03 5.10
N VAL A 714 -4.26 -17.64 5.20
CA VAL A 714 -4.04 -18.84 6.03
C VAL A 714 -4.30 -18.50 7.50
N PHE A 715 -3.75 -17.39 8.00
CA PHE A 715 -3.97 -16.93 9.36
C PHE A 715 -5.44 -16.57 9.62
N ALA A 716 -6.13 -16.00 8.64
CA ALA A 716 -7.57 -15.71 8.71
C ALA A 716 -8.40 -16.97 8.93
N VAL A 717 -8.08 -18.07 8.23
CA VAL A 717 -8.73 -19.38 8.45
C VAL A 717 -8.39 -19.93 9.84
N ILE A 718 -7.13 -19.84 10.27
CA ILE A 718 -6.68 -20.34 11.57
C ILE A 718 -7.34 -19.57 12.73
N ASN A 719 -7.50 -18.25 12.61
CA ASN A 719 -8.15 -17.40 13.61
C ASN A 719 -9.59 -17.84 13.91
N TYR A 720 -10.29 -18.52 12.99
CA TYR A 720 -11.60 -19.11 13.30
C TYR A 720 -11.54 -20.20 14.37
N LEU A 721 -10.40 -20.89 14.52
CA LEU A 721 -10.17 -21.81 15.63
C LEU A 721 -10.21 -21.07 16.97
N GLY A 722 -9.84 -19.79 16.99
CA GLY A 722 -9.90 -18.88 18.14
C GLY A 722 -11.28 -18.83 18.82
N LEU A 723 -12.36 -19.04 18.05
CA LEU A 723 -13.74 -19.03 18.54
C LEU A 723 -14.07 -20.19 19.48
N ALA A 724 -13.30 -21.28 19.43
CA ALA A 724 -13.51 -22.44 20.28
C ALA A 724 -13.17 -22.16 21.75
N GLY A 725 -12.23 -21.25 22.05
CA GLY A 725 -11.74 -20.98 23.41
C GLY A 725 -12.85 -20.61 24.41
N PRO A 726 -13.62 -19.53 24.16
CA PRO A 726 -14.72 -19.13 25.04
C PRO A 726 -15.78 -20.22 25.20
N TRP A 727 -16.10 -20.93 24.12
CA TRP A 727 -17.07 -22.02 24.13
C TRP A 727 -16.59 -23.22 24.97
N LEU A 728 -15.30 -23.58 24.87
CA LEU A 728 -14.68 -24.61 25.72
C LEU A 728 -14.67 -24.19 27.20
N SER A 729 -14.57 -22.90 27.47
CA SER A 729 -14.61 -22.34 28.83
C SER A 729 -15.96 -22.58 29.53
N ASP A 730 -17.06 -22.54 28.78
CA ASP A 730 -18.41 -22.83 29.29
C ASP A 730 -18.58 -24.33 29.61
N ILE A 731 -17.78 -25.21 28.99
CA ILE A 731 -17.84 -26.67 29.19
C ILE A 731 -16.94 -27.11 30.34
N TYR A 732 -15.69 -26.65 30.34
CA TYR A 732 -14.64 -27.15 31.23
C TYR A 732 -14.38 -26.24 32.44
N GLY A 733 -15.08 -25.12 32.53
CA GLY A 733 -14.95 -24.12 33.58
C GLY A 733 -13.92 -23.05 33.23
N ARG A 734 -14.37 -21.79 33.26
CA ARG A 734 -13.62 -20.63 32.75
C ARG A 734 -12.26 -20.42 33.40
N LYS A 735 -12.19 -20.50 34.73
CA LYS A 735 -10.93 -20.35 35.47
C LYS A 735 -9.88 -21.39 35.06
N ARG A 736 -10.32 -22.63 34.78
CA ARG A 736 -9.42 -23.72 34.42
C ARG A 736 -8.88 -23.54 33.00
N THR A 737 -9.74 -23.22 32.05
CA THR A 737 -9.33 -23.05 30.64
C THR A 737 -8.40 -21.85 30.46
N LEU A 738 -8.69 -20.71 31.11
CA LEU A 738 -7.81 -19.53 31.09
C LEU A 738 -6.36 -19.83 31.52
N ARG A 739 -6.18 -20.63 32.58
CA ARG A 739 -4.85 -21.04 33.05
C ARG A 739 -4.13 -21.95 32.06
N MET A 740 -4.85 -22.87 31.41
CA MET A 740 -4.26 -23.76 30.41
C MET A 740 -3.81 -22.97 29.17
N TYR A 741 -4.64 -22.04 28.69
CA TYR A 741 -4.31 -21.20 27.55
C TYR A 741 -3.10 -20.31 27.83
N ALA A 742 -3.06 -19.68 29.00
CA ALA A 742 -1.92 -18.87 29.43
C ALA A 742 -0.59 -19.64 29.41
N LEU A 743 -0.56 -20.85 29.98
CA LEU A 743 0.65 -21.68 29.97
C LEU A 743 1.06 -22.10 28.56
N GLY A 744 0.08 -22.43 27.71
CA GLY A 744 0.31 -22.78 26.30
C GLY A 744 0.92 -21.61 25.51
N SER A 745 0.39 -20.40 25.68
CA SER A 745 0.93 -19.20 25.02
C SER A 745 2.37 -18.89 25.45
N VAL A 746 2.73 -19.05 26.73
CA VAL A 746 4.13 -18.89 27.18
C VAL A 746 5.07 -19.78 26.39
N VAL A 747 4.73 -21.07 26.25
CA VAL A 747 5.55 -22.03 25.51
C VAL A 747 5.69 -21.63 24.05
N CYS A 748 4.59 -21.20 23.42
CA CYS A 748 4.58 -20.85 22.00
C CYS A 748 5.42 -19.60 21.69
N TYR A 749 5.31 -18.53 22.50
CA TYR A 749 6.13 -17.33 22.32
C TYR A 749 7.63 -17.59 22.52
N LEU A 750 7.99 -18.42 23.50
CA LEU A 750 9.40 -18.79 23.70
C LEU A 750 9.92 -19.59 22.50
N LEU A 751 9.14 -20.53 21.97
CA LEU A 751 9.51 -21.28 20.76
C LEU A 751 9.65 -20.35 19.54
N LEU A 752 8.75 -19.38 19.37
CA LEU A 752 8.78 -18.40 18.29
C LEU A 752 10.01 -17.49 18.38
N GLY A 753 10.29 -16.93 19.55
CA GLY A 753 11.48 -16.11 19.77
C GLY A 753 12.76 -16.92 19.57
N THR A 754 12.81 -18.18 20.01
CA THR A 754 13.96 -19.06 19.75
C THR A 754 14.12 -19.38 18.26
N SER A 755 13.03 -19.62 17.51
CA SER A 755 13.13 -19.90 16.07
C SER A 755 13.72 -18.72 15.29
N MET A 756 13.36 -17.49 15.67
CA MET A 756 13.93 -16.27 15.10
C MET A 756 15.39 -16.07 15.52
N LEU A 757 15.74 -16.31 16.79
CA LEU A 757 17.11 -16.16 17.30
C LEU A 757 18.11 -17.09 16.57
N VAL A 758 17.70 -18.34 16.34
CA VAL A 758 18.53 -19.34 15.65
C VAL A 758 18.37 -19.31 14.13
N LYS A 759 17.61 -18.33 13.60
CA LYS A 759 17.38 -18.11 12.16
C LYS A 759 16.86 -19.36 11.42
N LEU A 760 15.83 -20.01 11.97
CA LEU A 760 15.17 -21.10 11.27
C LEU A 760 14.53 -20.62 9.95
N PRO A 761 14.33 -21.51 8.96
CA PRO A 761 13.64 -21.15 7.71
C PRO A 761 12.27 -20.52 7.98
N GLY A 762 11.89 -19.53 7.17
CA GLY A 762 10.65 -18.76 7.34
C GLY A 762 9.40 -19.58 7.57
N PHE A 763 9.21 -20.63 6.75
CA PHE A 763 8.06 -21.53 6.88
C PHE A 763 7.97 -22.21 8.25
N VAL A 764 9.09 -22.47 8.92
CA VAL A 764 9.10 -23.07 10.26
C VAL A 764 8.61 -22.04 11.29
N THR A 765 9.07 -20.80 11.19
CA THR A 765 8.60 -19.69 12.05
C THR A 765 7.10 -19.46 11.85
N LEU A 766 6.60 -19.53 10.60
CA LEU A 766 5.17 -19.42 10.28
C LEU A 766 4.35 -20.59 10.84
N ILE A 767 4.88 -21.81 10.84
CA ILE A 767 4.22 -22.97 11.47
C ILE A 767 4.14 -22.79 13.00
N ILE A 768 5.19 -22.25 13.64
CA ILE A 768 5.21 -21.98 15.09
C ILE A 768 4.26 -20.82 15.45
N TRP A 769 4.08 -19.86 14.53
CA TRP A 769 3.13 -18.76 14.70
C TRP A 769 1.69 -19.25 14.86
N VAL A 770 1.27 -20.28 14.12
CA VAL A 770 -0.09 -20.84 14.15
C VAL A 770 -0.59 -21.17 15.57
N PRO A 771 0.07 -22.06 16.35
CA PRO A 771 -0.38 -22.36 17.71
C PRO A 771 -0.20 -21.17 18.68
N THR A 772 0.75 -20.27 18.42
CA THR A 772 0.92 -19.02 19.20
C THR A 772 -0.34 -18.19 19.12
N LEU A 773 -0.78 -17.89 17.89
CA LEU A 773 -1.96 -17.09 17.60
C LEU A 773 -3.25 -17.74 18.13
N VAL A 774 -3.44 -19.06 17.98
CA VAL A 774 -4.64 -19.76 18.48
C VAL A 774 -4.75 -19.73 20.00
N LEU A 775 -3.67 -20.03 20.73
CA LEU A 775 -3.72 -20.13 22.19
C LEU A 775 -3.84 -18.76 22.85
N THR A 776 -3.19 -17.75 22.29
CA THR A 776 -3.33 -16.37 22.76
C THR A 776 -4.76 -15.87 22.54
N ASP A 777 -5.36 -16.12 21.38
CA ASP A 777 -6.77 -15.81 21.12
C ASP A 777 -7.73 -16.52 22.08
N TRP A 778 -7.51 -17.81 22.33
CA TRP A 778 -8.31 -18.56 23.30
C TRP A 778 -8.25 -17.96 24.70
N MET A 779 -7.06 -17.54 25.13
CA MET A 779 -6.87 -16.85 26.39
C MET A 779 -7.62 -15.52 26.41
N MET A 780 -7.40 -14.67 25.41
CA MET A 780 -7.91 -13.30 25.41
C MET A 780 -9.43 -13.25 25.27
N PHE A 781 -10.03 -13.99 24.34
CA PHE A 781 -11.48 -13.99 24.16
C PHE A 781 -12.22 -14.60 25.34
N THR A 782 -11.64 -15.62 25.97
CA THR A 782 -12.20 -16.16 27.21
C THR A 782 -12.10 -15.13 28.33
N PHE A 783 -11.01 -14.35 28.36
CA PHE A 783 -10.85 -13.30 29.37
C PHE A 783 -11.87 -12.16 29.21
N ILE A 784 -12.20 -11.75 27.98
CA ILE A 784 -13.23 -10.72 27.70
C ILE A 784 -14.60 -11.12 28.28
N THR A 785 -15.00 -12.40 28.19
CA THR A 785 -16.27 -12.85 28.80
C THR A 785 -16.30 -12.64 30.32
N THR A 786 -15.14 -12.67 30.96
CA THR A 786 -14.99 -12.44 32.39
C THR A 786 -15.32 -11.00 32.78
N TRP A 787 -15.12 -10.03 31.88
CA TRP A 787 -15.44 -8.62 32.13
C TRP A 787 -16.95 -8.44 32.33
N ALA A 788 -17.75 -9.05 31.45
CA ALA A 788 -19.21 -8.92 31.47
C ALA A 788 -19.86 -9.58 32.70
N ASP A 789 -19.24 -10.63 33.25
CA ASP A 789 -19.71 -11.29 34.45
C ASP A 789 -19.35 -10.52 35.73
N VAL A 790 -18.22 -9.82 35.73
CA VAL A 790 -17.75 -9.02 36.86
C VAL A 790 -18.30 -7.58 36.84
N ALA A 791 -18.75 -7.10 35.68
CA ALA A 791 -19.28 -5.75 35.53
C ALA A 791 -20.61 -5.55 36.28
N ASP A 792 -20.79 -4.32 36.77
CA ASP A 792 -21.95 -3.92 37.56
C ASP A 792 -23.08 -3.51 36.61
N PRO A 793 -24.24 -4.19 36.60
CA PRO A 793 -25.32 -3.92 35.68
C PRO A 793 -25.92 -2.52 35.86
N ARG A 794 -25.75 -1.88 37.03
CA ARG A 794 -26.26 -0.52 37.32
C ARG A 794 -25.49 0.57 36.58
N LEU A 795 -24.26 0.28 36.17
CA LEU A 795 -23.37 1.15 35.39
C LEU A 795 -22.95 0.45 34.10
N GLY A 796 -23.81 -0.44 33.55
CA GLY A 796 -23.45 -1.46 32.56
C GLY A 796 -22.44 -1.00 31.50
N GLY A 797 -22.76 0.05 30.74
CA GLY A 797 -21.87 0.63 29.73
C GLY A 797 -20.59 1.23 30.36
N THR A 798 -20.76 2.09 31.35
CA THR A 798 -19.64 2.77 32.02
C THR A 798 -18.64 1.82 32.71
N HIS A 799 -19.06 0.82 33.49
CA HIS A 799 -18.12 -0.11 34.16
C HIS A 799 -17.42 -1.02 33.13
N MET A 800 -18.14 -1.55 32.15
CA MET A 800 -17.53 -2.31 31.05
C MET A 800 -16.50 -1.48 30.29
N SER A 801 -16.79 -0.19 30.06
CA SER A 801 -15.88 0.71 29.35
C SER A 801 -14.53 0.89 30.04
N VAL A 802 -14.46 0.77 31.38
CA VAL A 802 -13.20 0.85 32.13
C VAL A 802 -12.27 -0.31 31.78
N PHE A 803 -12.79 -1.54 31.77
CA PHE A 803 -12.01 -2.72 31.39
C PHE A 803 -11.59 -2.67 29.93
N GLN A 804 -12.50 -2.27 29.04
CA GLN A 804 -12.22 -2.11 27.61
C GLN A 804 -11.16 -1.04 27.34
N THR A 805 -11.22 0.10 28.01
CA THR A 805 -10.23 1.17 27.88
C THR A 805 -8.87 0.75 28.41
N ALA A 806 -8.81 0.09 29.56
CA ALA A 806 -7.54 -0.41 30.09
C ALA A 806 -6.87 -1.39 29.13
N GLN A 807 -7.67 -2.27 28.52
CA GLN A 807 -7.19 -3.22 27.52
C GLN A 807 -6.75 -2.55 26.22
N ALA A 808 -7.53 -1.60 25.69
CA ALA A 808 -7.16 -0.86 24.49
C ALA A 808 -5.88 -0.05 24.68
N LEU A 809 -5.76 0.68 25.80
CA LEU A 809 -4.57 1.47 26.15
C LEU A 809 -3.34 0.58 26.27
N SER A 810 -3.51 -0.58 26.92
CA SER A 810 -2.45 -1.57 27.04
C SER A 810 -2.01 -2.06 25.66
N ALA A 811 -2.90 -2.72 24.91
CA ALA A 811 -2.59 -3.36 23.63
C ALA A 811 -1.91 -2.44 22.61
N THR A 812 -2.11 -1.11 22.73
CA THR A 812 -1.62 -0.11 21.78
C THR A 812 -0.47 0.69 22.39
N PHE A 813 -0.75 1.70 23.21
CA PHE A 813 0.26 2.64 23.70
C PHE A 813 1.32 1.98 24.57
N VAL A 814 0.93 1.02 25.41
CA VAL A 814 1.90 0.32 26.24
C VAL A 814 2.62 -0.71 25.40
N MET A 815 1.91 -1.61 24.71
CA MET A 815 2.54 -2.78 24.12
C MET A 815 3.14 -2.55 22.74
N VAL A 816 2.43 -1.87 21.82
CA VAL A 816 3.03 -1.47 20.54
C VAL A 816 4.14 -0.45 20.79
N GLY A 817 3.92 0.53 21.68
CA GLY A 817 4.92 1.53 22.05
C GLY A 817 6.18 0.92 22.66
N LEU A 818 6.05 0.04 23.67
CA LEU A 818 7.19 -0.69 24.24
C LEU A 818 7.86 -1.58 23.20
N GLY A 819 7.08 -2.26 22.35
CA GLY A 819 7.63 -3.09 21.30
C GLY A 819 8.49 -2.29 20.31
N GLY A 820 8.01 -1.13 19.87
CA GLY A 820 8.75 -0.21 19.02
C GLY A 820 10.02 0.31 19.68
N LEU A 821 9.96 0.68 20.98
CA LEU A 821 11.14 1.08 21.75
C LEU A 821 12.15 -0.06 21.91
N VAL A 822 11.69 -1.30 22.12
CA VAL A 822 12.56 -2.47 22.20
C VAL A 822 13.26 -2.69 20.86
N LEU A 823 12.52 -2.69 19.75
CA LEU A 823 13.12 -2.85 18.41
C LEU A 823 14.13 -1.73 18.12
N LEU A 824 13.77 -0.47 18.39
CA LEU A 824 14.66 0.68 18.22
C LEU A 824 15.94 0.55 19.06
N ALA A 825 15.82 0.19 20.33
CA ALA A 825 16.94 0.08 21.25
C ALA A 825 17.84 -1.15 20.98
N THR A 826 17.34 -2.12 20.22
CA THR A 826 18.02 -3.41 19.99
C THR A 826 18.39 -3.63 18.53
N SER A 827 18.28 -2.58 17.70
CA SER A 827 18.53 -2.64 16.26
C SER A 827 17.73 -3.76 15.59
N ASP A 828 16.41 -3.72 15.80
CA ASP A 828 15.42 -4.63 15.22
C ASP A 828 15.57 -6.12 15.60
N ALA A 829 15.91 -6.38 16.87
CA ALA A 829 15.99 -7.74 17.40
C ALA A 829 14.59 -8.35 17.67
N TYR A 830 13.88 -8.75 16.62
CA TYR A 830 12.54 -9.36 16.70
C TYR A 830 12.46 -10.60 17.61
N TRP A 831 13.51 -11.43 17.64
CA TRP A 831 13.55 -12.61 18.52
C TRP A 831 13.41 -12.25 20.00
N LEU A 832 14.01 -11.13 20.43
CA LEU A 832 13.96 -10.66 21.81
C LEU A 832 12.57 -10.12 22.14
N LEU A 833 11.99 -9.37 21.20
CA LEU A 833 10.62 -8.89 21.29
C LEU A 833 9.65 -10.05 21.58
N PHE A 834 9.65 -11.09 20.75
CA PHE A 834 8.73 -12.23 20.91
C PHE A 834 9.04 -13.10 22.14
N MET A 835 10.28 -13.17 22.61
CA MET A 835 10.58 -13.79 23.91
C MET A 835 9.98 -12.99 25.08
N LEU A 836 10.05 -11.66 25.03
CA LEU A 836 9.47 -10.79 26.06
C LEU A 836 7.94 -10.84 26.07
N ALA A 837 7.29 -11.09 24.94
CA ALA A 837 5.84 -11.27 24.84
C ALA A 837 5.30 -12.40 25.75
N ALA A 838 6.13 -13.41 26.06
CA ALA A 838 5.76 -14.51 26.97
C ALA A 838 5.46 -14.06 28.41
N VAL A 839 5.92 -12.86 28.82
CA VAL A 839 5.66 -12.31 30.16
C VAL A 839 4.17 -12.04 30.39
N GLY A 840 3.43 -11.59 29.37
CA GLY A 840 2.00 -11.31 29.45
C GLY A 840 1.18 -12.53 29.89
N PRO A 841 1.22 -13.64 29.12
CA PRO A 841 0.54 -14.87 29.49
C PRO A 841 1.02 -15.46 30.84
N ALA A 842 2.31 -15.33 31.17
CA ALA A 842 2.83 -15.80 32.47
C ALA A 842 2.19 -15.05 33.65
N LEU A 843 2.06 -13.72 33.55
CA LEU A 843 1.34 -12.90 34.52
C LEU A 843 -0.16 -13.24 34.53
N GLY A 844 -0.73 -13.49 33.35
CA GLY A 844 -2.09 -13.99 33.17
C GLY A 844 -2.40 -15.22 33.98
N TRP A 845 -1.53 -16.24 33.88
CA TRP A 845 -1.67 -17.48 34.66
C TRP A 845 -1.77 -17.21 36.17
N TYR A 846 -0.97 -16.28 36.69
CA TYR A 846 -1.04 -15.85 38.08
C TYR A 846 -2.36 -15.17 38.40
N ILE A 847 -2.80 -14.21 37.58
CA ILE A 847 -4.07 -13.49 37.75
C ILE A 847 -5.25 -14.48 37.76
N PHE A 848 -5.35 -15.34 36.76
CA PHE A 848 -6.45 -16.30 36.60
C PHE A 848 -6.52 -17.30 37.75
N SER A 849 -5.38 -17.68 38.33
CA SER A 849 -5.34 -18.56 39.49
C SER A 849 -6.02 -17.95 40.72
N ASN A 850 -6.11 -16.62 40.79
CA ASN A 850 -6.65 -15.87 41.92
C ASN A 850 -8.07 -15.32 41.72
N LEU A 851 -8.69 -15.49 40.54
CA LEU A 851 -10.07 -15.02 40.28
C LEU A 851 -11.14 -15.88 40.99
N LYS A 852 -12.25 -15.26 41.41
CA LYS A 852 -13.49 -15.90 41.90
C LYS A 852 -14.63 -15.70 40.90
N LEU A 853 -15.01 -16.76 40.18
CA LEU A 853 -15.89 -16.66 38.99
C LEU A 853 -17.09 -17.64 39.01
N GLY A 854 -17.32 -18.39 40.09
CA GLY A 854 -18.51 -19.25 40.21
C GLY A 854 -19.79 -18.47 40.48
N ASP A 855 -20.96 -19.03 40.11
CA ASP A 855 -22.30 -18.43 40.31
C ASP A 855 -22.63 -18.12 41.79
N GLY A 856 -21.90 -18.70 42.74
CA GLY A 856 -21.97 -18.38 44.18
C GLY A 856 -20.70 -17.72 44.76
N GLU A 857 -19.69 -17.43 43.94
CA GLU A 857 -18.43 -16.81 44.35
C GLU A 857 -18.28 -15.37 43.85
N LEU A 858 -19.06 -14.97 42.84
CA LEU A 858 -19.08 -13.60 42.31
C LEU A 858 -19.46 -12.61 43.41
N GLY A 859 -18.59 -11.63 43.67
CA GLY A 859 -18.79 -10.64 44.73
C GLY A 859 -18.42 -11.11 46.14
N SER A 860 -17.96 -12.35 46.32
CA SER A 860 -17.68 -12.94 47.63
C SER A 860 -16.30 -12.56 48.21
N ASP A 861 -15.59 -11.61 47.61
CA ASP A 861 -14.24 -11.15 47.95
C ASP A 861 -14.13 -9.61 48.01
N PRO A 862 -14.80 -8.96 48.99
CA PRO A 862 -14.73 -7.51 49.14
C PRO A 862 -13.28 -7.06 49.35
N TRP A 863 -12.90 -5.99 48.66
CA TRP A 863 -11.56 -5.42 48.75
C TRP A 863 -11.59 -3.90 48.63
N ALA A 864 -10.96 -3.22 49.58
CA ALA A 864 -10.76 -1.78 49.58
C ALA A 864 -9.25 -1.50 49.51
N PRO A 865 -8.73 -0.98 48.38
CA PRO A 865 -7.33 -0.57 48.31
C PRO A 865 -7.06 0.56 49.30
N PRO A 866 -5.95 0.52 50.05
CA PRO A 866 -5.67 1.47 51.15
C PRO A 866 -5.48 2.93 50.68
N PHE A 867 -5.34 3.15 49.38
CA PHE A 867 -5.15 4.47 48.76
C PHE A 867 -6.45 5.10 48.21
N ILE A 868 -7.61 4.46 48.40
CA ILE A 868 -8.91 4.97 47.93
C ILE A 868 -9.86 5.09 49.12
N SER A 869 -10.32 6.31 49.45
CA SER A 869 -11.39 6.50 50.45
C SER A 869 -12.75 6.39 49.78
N TYR A 870 -13.55 5.41 50.20
CA TYR A 870 -14.93 5.25 49.74
C TYR A 870 -15.83 6.18 50.56
N SER A 871 -16.47 7.16 49.91
CA SER A 871 -17.38 8.12 50.59
C SER A 871 -18.78 7.57 50.85
N THR A 872 -19.04 6.30 50.50
CA THR A 872 -20.36 5.67 50.63
C THR A 872 -20.20 4.32 51.30
N SER A 873 -20.96 4.12 52.38
CA SER A 873 -21.04 2.84 53.07
C SER A 873 -21.58 1.78 52.13
N VAL A 874 -20.91 0.65 52.17
CA VAL A 874 -21.35 -0.68 51.76
C VAL A 874 -22.88 -0.83 51.87
N ILE A 875 -23.56 -1.09 50.75
CA ILE A 875 -24.87 -1.78 50.77
C ILE A 875 -24.53 -3.23 50.38
N LEU A 876 -24.09 -4.03 51.36
CA LEU A 876 -23.86 -5.48 51.20
C LEU A 876 -25.12 -6.29 51.49
N ASP A 877 -26.19 -5.66 51.98
CA ASP A 877 -27.39 -6.35 52.42
C ASP A 877 -28.59 -5.89 51.60
N ALA A 878 -28.88 -6.61 50.51
CA ALA A 878 -30.25 -6.99 50.28
C ALA A 878 -30.39 -8.38 50.92
N GLU A 879 -30.59 -8.37 52.23
CA GLU A 879 -31.10 -9.53 52.94
C GLU A 879 -32.31 -10.06 52.16
N LEU A 880 -32.30 -11.37 51.95
CA LEU A 880 -33.51 -12.15 51.76
C LEU A 880 -34.37 -12.00 53.03
N GLU A 881 -35.03 -10.86 53.22
CA GLU A 881 -36.25 -10.82 54.04
C GLU A 881 -37.41 -11.27 53.17
N GLY A 882 -37.58 -12.59 53.15
CA GLY A 882 -38.79 -13.26 52.67
C GLY A 882 -39.36 -14.13 53.78
N ASP A 883 -39.71 -13.50 54.92
CA ASP A 883 -40.69 -14.03 55.87
C ASP A 883 -41.96 -13.16 55.76
N ALA A 884 -42.90 -13.59 54.89
CA ALA A 884 -44.36 -13.47 55.01
C ALA A 884 -45.07 -14.00 53.75
#